data_AF-A0A2Z6R602-F1
#
_entry.id   AF-A0A2Z6R602-F1
#
_cell.length_a   1.000
_cell.length_b   1.000
_cell.length_c   1.000
_cell.angle_alpha   90.00
_cell.angle_beta   90.00
_cell.angle_gamma   90.00
#
_symmetry.space_group_name_H-M   'P 1'
#
loop_
_entity.id
_entity.type
_entity.pdbx_description
1 polymer ?
#
loop_
_entity_poly.entity_id
_entity_poly.type
_entity_poly.pdbx_seq_one_letter_code
_entity_poly.pdbx_strand_id
1 'polypeptide(L)'
;MELLTKFCVDFTDGKEIIKKNFTNWTSGNEILDNFIQEKQLNYEAKNRETVFEWISYSELIDIKEIGDNCLTTAIWKNGPISCCGEWRKRSYEKVALRFLYNMQNITDESMNKVKSYINNLDKYDVIYGISQHPDTKTYIFVLYDVYSIRYCNKCCNRLFYHWYITDEVLDQSLHRFYRHTKKLLCSYGISQHPDTKGYILVFNDLYFDHYCEKCDNNYERLDGDKWWCKQCQIDQIKNNFINWTSGNAKLDEIIQKIQIKVNIYCRNVLFEWIPYNKLIEIKERGDNCLTTAIWKDGPLHYNIYKQKYIRNSTSQNVTLRFLYDSQNITDEFLNKVESYFYDHNLYGAGNYGISQNPDTKVYILVFNEIYLFEFCEKCGNKYESSQWCKQCLIDQLKNNFTNWTSGNVKLDSFIQNMQLKINSDDDVIFEWIPYNGFIEIEEINGYYEFAIAIWKDGPLHYNIHKEEHKRKSCDGVVLKFLYDLQDVTDEFLNKVESYLNNKKVYGLSQNPDTKVYILVFNEIYFAEDNCVKCYNKYDNSDYYCKPCQISYFENNFSNWSSGNENINKLIRKNQLKISNYSDTVFEWISYNKFTNINETENSSFDTAIWKDGPLRYSKLDKLYKRKLNEKVLLKYLNNSNNSQDIINKLVYSMEGSYGISQNPNTKDFILVLPLKYYCENCGQKYSIQFEIDSRSCISCQTKHENPKIRNLIQKIKLNIDYNTGSNNIIFEWIPYDQFNYIEKIGKGGFSTVYSAIWKDGLLYYNQGWKRIPNIKVALKCLHNSRDSLNEFISEVEAYPNQKIENILKIYGISQNPDTKDYIMVLEYAKGGSFNYYLNKNYENFDWLNGLKVLSDIIEGLSKIHQKQMVHRDFHVGNILFMDDNYNVCISDMGLCKKIDDLNETNIYGVMPYVAPEVLKGKLYTQAADIYGFGMIMYIVASGRQPFAGRVHDEVLAINICNGIRPEINEKITPKCYIDLMKKCWDSNPYNRPNSIEMKDIIKLFYDSLNQNFKEKGQQHYEIEEQFKKTQEFRKANLLSIKNGLSITHKQAIYSRLLNPYTKNLSKCNDINSNTVEITDFTNLF
;
A
#
# COMPACT_ATOMS: atom_id res chain seq x y z
N MET A 1 -6.86 0.64 -21.27
CA MET A 1 -6.00 -0.20 -20.41
C MET A 1 -6.17 0.30 -18.98
N GLU A 2 -7.32 0.09 -18.33
CA GLU A 2 -7.92 -1.20 -17.94
C GLU A 2 -6.99 -2.07 -17.11
N LEU A 3 -7.44 -2.27 -15.86
CA LEU A 3 -7.08 -3.30 -14.89
C LEU A 3 -5.74 -3.17 -14.16
N LEU A 4 -5.74 -2.36 -13.10
CA LEU A 4 -5.01 -2.62 -11.85
C LEU A 4 -5.61 -1.72 -10.75
N THR A 5 -6.67 -2.17 -10.04
CA THR A 5 -7.05 -1.74 -8.67
C THR A 5 -8.38 -2.38 -8.21
N LYS A 6 -8.30 -3.50 -7.50
CA LYS A 6 -9.18 -3.96 -6.41
C LYS A 6 -8.22 -4.82 -5.57
N PHE A 7 -7.94 -4.52 -4.30
CA PHE A 7 -8.85 -4.58 -3.16
C PHE A 7 -8.43 -3.57 -2.07
N CYS A 8 -9.38 -2.76 -1.58
CA CYS A 8 -9.36 -2.26 -0.21
C CYS A 8 -10.54 -2.94 0.50
N VAL A 9 -10.28 -3.70 1.56
CA VAL A 9 -11.31 -4.35 2.40
C VAL A 9 -11.43 -3.58 3.71
N ASP A 10 -12.67 -3.48 4.19
CA ASP A 10 -13.15 -2.72 5.34
C ASP A 10 -12.64 -3.31 6.68
N PHE A 11 -12.22 -2.44 7.60
CA PHE A 11 -11.53 -2.77 8.85
C PHE A 11 -12.51 -3.11 10.01
N THR A 12 -13.82 -2.92 9.80
CA THR A 12 -14.85 -2.92 10.86
C THR A 12 -15.24 -4.33 11.36
N ASP A 13 -15.23 -5.35 10.48
CA ASP A 13 -15.65 -6.74 10.79
C ASP A 13 -14.79 -7.41 11.87
N GLY A 14 -13.55 -6.95 12.03
CA GLY A 14 -12.60 -7.49 12.98
C GLY A 14 -12.86 -7.19 14.43
N LYS A 15 -13.19 -5.93 14.70
CA LYS A 15 -13.46 -5.47 16.06
C LYS A 15 -14.77 -6.07 16.60
N GLU A 16 -15.72 -6.38 15.71
CA GLU A 16 -16.95 -7.14 16.00
C GLU A 16 -16.65 -8.59 16.38
N ILE A 17 -15.83 -9.31 15.60
CA ILE A 17 -15.42 -10.70 15.91
C ILE A 17 -14.63 -10.79 17.23
N ILE A 18 -13.72 -9.83 17.46
CA ILE A 18 -12.94 -9.74 18.70
C ILE A 18 -13.86 -9.47 19.90
N LYS A 19 -14.79 -8.49 19.79
CA LYS A 19 -15.78 -8.20 20.85
C LYS A 19 -16.72 -9.36 21.15
N LYS A 20 -17.19 -10.09 20.13
CA LYS A 20 -18.05 -11.28 20.28
C LYS A 20 -17.34 -12.47 20.94
N ASN A 21 -16.01 -12.50 20.95
CA ASN A 21 -15.22 -13.56 21.59
C ASN A 21 -14.65 -13.17 22.96
N PHE A 22 -14.90 -11.96 23.49
CA PHE A 22 -14.43 -11.56 24.82
C PHE A 22 -14.87 -12.51 25.95
N THR A 23 -16.07 -13.11 25.83
CA THR A 23 -16.57 -14.11 26.79
C THR A 23 -15.82 -15.44 26.72
N ASN A 24 -15.16 -15.75 25.59
CA ASN A 24 -14.40 -16.98 25.37
C ASN A 24 -12.91 -16.84 25.76
N TRP A 25 -12.46 -15.63 26.08
CA TRP A 25 -11.06 -15.30 26.39
C TRP A 25 -10.88 -14.70 27.78
N THR A 26 -11.63 -15.22 28.74
CA THR A 26 -11.39 -14.91 30.15
C THR A 26 -10.37 -15.89 30.73
N SER A 27 -9.37 -15.33 31.40
CA SER A 27 -8.44 -16.06 32.26
C SER A 27 -9.02 -16.37 33.64
N GLY A 28 -10.20 -15.80 33.95
CA GLY A 28 -10.77 -15.79 35.30
C GLY A 28 -10.13 -14.73 36.22
N ASN A 29 -9.21 -13.90 35.71
CA ASN A 29 -8.61 -12.77 36.42
C ASN A 29 -8.96 -11.45 35.73
N GLU A 30 -9.72 -10.60 36.43
CA GLU A 30 -10.27 -9.35 35.88
C GLU A 30 -9.18 -8.38 35.39
N ILE A 31 -8.03 -8.31 36.08
CA ILE A 31 -6.92 -7.42 35.71
C ILE A 31 -6.29 -7.86 34.39
N LEU A 32 -6.06 -9.17 34.22
CA LEU A 32 -5.48 -9.72 33.00
C LEU A 32 -6.45 -9.64 31.81
N ASP A 33 -7.73 -9.92 32.05
CA ASP A 33 -8.76 -9.88 31.02
C ASP A 33 -8.96 -8.46 30.50
N ASN A 34 -8.97 -7.46 31.39
CA ASN A 34 -8.98 -6.04 31.01
C ASN A 34 -7.76 -5.66 30.16
N PHE A 35 -6.57 -6.18 30.47
CA PHE A 35 -5.37 -5.93 29.67
C PHE A 35 -5.44 -6.56 28.26
N ILE A 36 -5.93 -7.79 28.16
CA ILE A 36 -6.11 -8.48 26.86
C ILE A 36 -7.14 -7.72 26.02
N GLN A 37 -8.27 -7.30 26.62
CA GLN A 37 -9.29 -6.50 25.97
C GLN A 37 -8.75 -5.14 25.50
N GLU A 38 -7.96 -4.44 26.32
CA GLU A 38 -7.31 -3.18 25.94
C GLU A 38 -6.43 -3.34 24.68
N LYS A 39 -5.61 -4.40 24.63
CA LYS A 39 -4.76 -4.70 23.47
C LYS A 39 -5.56 -5.07 22.23
N GLN A 40 -6.63 -5.84 22.41
CA GLN A 40 -7.55 -6.25 21.36
C GLN A 40 -8.33 -5.08 20.75
N LEU A 41 -8.75 -4.11 21.57
CA LEU A 41 -9.48 -2.91 21.11
C LEU A 41 -8.59 -1.91 20.37
N ASN A 42 -7.32 -1.84 20.78
CA ASN A 42 -6.28 -0.98 20.19
C ASN A 42 -5.60 -1.57 18.93
N TYR A 43 -6.03 -2.75 18.47
CA TYR A 43 -5.54 -3.34 17.21
C TYR A 43 -5.83 -2.40 16.02
N GLU A 44 -4.82 -2.10 15.20
CA GLU A 44 -4.87 -1.31 13.95
C GLU A 44 -4.43 -2.21 12.78
N ALA A 45 -5.26 -2.51 11.78
CA ALA A 45 -4.84 -3.36 10.67
C ALA A 45 -3.82 -2.64 9.78
N LYS A 46 -2.54 -2.90 10.03
CA LYS A 46 -1.47 -2.77 9.05
C LYS A 46 -0.96 -4.17 8.71
N ASN A 47 -0.44 -4.35 7.49
CA ASN A 47 -0.23 -5.66 6.85
C ASN A 47 0.34 -6.76 7.79
N ARG A 48 -0.40 -7.88 7.91
CA ARG A 48 -0.08 -9.15 8.61
C ARG A 48 0.03 -9.09 10.14
N GLU A 49 -0.91 -8.45 10.82
CA GLU A 49 -1.01 -8.54 12.28
C GLU A 49 -2.01 -9.63 12.75
N THR A 50 -1.82 -10.14 13.97
CA THR A 50 -2.64 -11.17 14.63
C THR A 50 -3.20 -10.64 15.95
N VAL A 51 -4.39 -11.08 16.34
CA VAL A 51 -5.06 -10.66 17.58
C VAL A 51 -4.34 -11.27 18.78
N PHE A 52 -4.11 -10.44 19.80
CA PHE A 52 -3.58 -10.88 21.08
C PHE A 52 -4.68 -11.60 21.88
N GLU A 53 -4.50 -12.86 22.27
CA GLU A 53 -5.56 -13.69 22.89
C GLU A 53 -5.18 -14.25 24.28
N TRP A 54 -6.19 -14.56 25.09
CA TRP A 54 -6.02 -15.54 26.17
C TRP A 54 -6.14 -16.93 25.58
N ILE A 55 -5.16 -17.78 25.87
CA ILE A 55 -5.04 -19.11 25.30
C ILE A 55 -5.12 -20.11 26.43
N SER A 56 -6.22 -20.85 26.52
CA SER A 56 -6.33 -21.91 27.53
C SER A 56 -5.22 -22.94 27.30
N TYR A 57 -4.52 -23.35 28.36
CA TYR A 57 -3.39 -24.29 28.23
C TYR A 57 -3.82 -25.63 27.62
N SER A 58 -5.08 -26.03 27.82
CA SER A 58 -5.68 -27.19 27.18
C SER A 58 -5.85 -27.06 25.65
N GLU A 59 -5.63 -25.86 25.09
CA GLU A 59 -5.54 -25.62 23.66
C GLU A 59 -4.14 -25.80 23.10
N LEU A 60 -3.12 -25.83 23.96
CA LEU A 60 -1.74 -26.12 23.60
C LEU A 60 -1.53 -27.63 23.69
N ILE A 61 -1.47 -28.27 22.53
CA ILE A 61 -1.29 -29.71 22.39
C ILE A 61 0.09 -30.01 21.82
N ASP A 62 0.53 -31.26 21.95
CA ASP A 62 1.81 -31.72 21.41
C ASP A 62 3.00 -30.89 21.93
N ILE A 63 2.94 -30.52 23.20
CA ILE A 63 3.93 -29.73 23.94
C ILE A 63 5.25 -30.53 24.01
N LYS A 64 6.31 -30.00 23.40
CA LYS A 64 7.64 -30.62 23.31
C LYS A 64 8.69 -29.65 23.82
N GLU A 65 9.41 -30.03 24.87
CA GLU A 65 10.57 -29.28 25.36
C GLU A 65 11.75 -29.38 24.37
N ILE A 66 12.39 -28.25 24.10
CA ILE A 66 13.54 -28.14 23.22
C ILE A 66 14.73 -27.59 24.03
N GLY A 67 15.47 -28.50 24.69
CA GLY A 67 16.76 -28.23 25.32
C GLY A 67 16.72 -27.52 26.69
N ASP A 68 17.88 -27.47 27.36
CA ASP A 68 18.09 -27.14 28.78
C ASP A 68 17.85 -25.66 29.18
N ASN A 69 16.98 -24.91 28.50
CA ASN A 69 16.72 -23.50 28.82
C ASN A 69 15.26 -23.06 28.63
N CYS A 70 14.30 -23.94 28.95
CA CYS A 70 12.87 -23.59 29.09
C CYS A 70 12.23 -23.01 27.81
N LEU A 71 12.63 -23.49 26.63
CA LEU A 71 11.93 -23.19 25.39
C LEU A 71 11.12 -24.41 24.96
N THR A 72 9.81 -24.32 25.11
CA THR A 72 8.88 -25.41 24.83
C THR A 72 8.08 -25.06 23.59
N THR A 73 7.97 -25.95 22.61
CA THR A 73 7.08 -25.71 21.45
C THR A 73 5.78 -26.45 21.64
N ALA A 74 4.70 -25.91 21.10
CA ALA A 74 3.40 -26.53 21.15
C ALA A 74 2.64 -26.25 19.85
N ILE A 75 1.58 -27.00 19.62
CA ILE A 75 0.58 -26.67 18.61
C ILE A 75 -0.62 -26.08 19.34
N TRP A 76 -0.92 -24.82 19.07
CA TRP A 76 -2.16 -24.22 19.52
C TRP A 76 -3.30 -24.66 18.60
N LYS A 77 -4.18 -25.52 19.10
CA LYS A 77 -5.24 -26.23 18.34
C LYS A 77 -6.31 -25.34 17.71
N ASN A 78 -6.39 -24.07 18.10
CA ASN A 78 -7.38 -23.11 17.61
C ASN A 78 -6.73 -21.87 16.97
N GLY A 79 -5.40 -21.80 16.95
CA GLY A 79 -4.57 -20.78 16.29
C GLY A 79 -4.91 -19.30 16.58
N PRO A 80 -4.07 -18.35 16.13
CA PRO A 80 -4.38 -16.94 16.28
C PRO A 80 -5.44 -16.51 15.28
N ILE A 81 -6.25 -15.55 15.68
CA ILE A 81 -7.07 -14.78 14.74
C ILE A 81 -6.18 -13.77 14.01
N SER A 82 -6.30 -13.68 12.68
CA SER A 82 -5.50 -12.75 11.85
C SER A 82 -6.34 -12.12 10.73
N CYS A 83 -5.89 -10.96 10.23
CA CYS A 83 -6.57 -10.24 9.16
C CYS A 83 -5.62 -10.00 7.97
N CYS A 84 -5.89 -10.68 6.84
CA CYS A 84 -5.20 -10.50 5.54
C CYS A 84 -6.25 -10.37 4.43
N GLY A 85 -6.94 -9.23 4.38
CA GLY A 85 -8.09 -9.02 3.48
C GLY A 85 -9.40 -9.59 4.01
N GLU A 86 -9.39 -10.63 4.86
CA GLU A 86 -10.54 -11.14 5.64
C GLU A 86 -10.08 -11.61 7.02
N TRP A 87 -11.01 -11.69 7.99
CA TRP A 87 -10.77 -12.22 9.34
C TRP A 87 -10.88 -13.74 9.35
N ARG A 88 -9.79 -14.41 9.73
CA ARG A 88 -9.75 -15.87 9.82
C ARG A 88 -9.08 -16.28 11.14
N LYS A 89 -9.75 -17.15 11.90
CA LYS A 89 -9.12 -17.89 12.99
C LYS A 89 -8.36 -19.06 12.38
N ARG A 90 -7.05 -19.16 12.61
CA ARG A 90 -6.26 -20.27 12.06
C ARG A 90 -6.68 -21.56 12.75
N SER A 91 -6.93 -22.62 11.99
CA SER A 91 -7.39 -23.90 12.55
C SER A 91 -6.38 -24.55 13.50
N TYR A 92 -5.10 -24.18 13.43
CA TYR A 92 -4.07 -24.46 14.42
C TYR A 92 -2.83 -23.60 14.10
N GLU A 93 -1.91 -23.44 15.06
CA GLU A 93 -0.65 -22.72 14.86
C GLU A 93 0.47 -23.37 15.66
N LYS A 94 1.66 -23.51 15.07
CA LYS A 94 2.84 -23.93 15.83
C LYS A 94 3.41 -22.71 16.56
N VAL A 95 3.60 -22.85 17.86
CA VAL A 95 3.95 -21.75 18.75
C VAL A 95 5.12 -22.12 19.65
N ALA A 96 5.90 -21.11 20.05
CA ALA A 96 6.89 -21.23 21.11
C ALA A 96 6.30 -20.72 22.43
N LEU A 97 6.58 -21.43 23.52
CA LEU A 97 6.10 -21.15 24.87
C LEU A 97 7.28 -20.68 25.73
N ARG A 98 7.08 -19.56 26.42
CA ARG A 98 8.05 -19.00 27.37
C ARG A 98 7.41 -18.83 28.74
N PHE A 99 7.91 -19.56 29.73
CA PHE A 99 7.39 -19.55 31.09
C PHE A 99 7.88 -18.31 31.87
N LEU A 100 6.97 -17.66 32.58
CA LEU A 100 7.24 -16.49 33.43
C LEU A 100 7.36 -16.91 34.90
N TYR A 101 8.48 -17.55 35.23
CA TYR A 101 8.76 -18.00 36.60
C TYR A 101 8.77 -16.79 37.56
N ASN A 102 8.15 -16.95 38.74
CA ASN A 102 7.88 -15.93 39.79
C ASN A 102 6.62 -15.06 39.63
N MET A 103 5.76 -15.35 38.65
CA MET A 103 4.45 -14.72 38.50
C MET A 103 3.35 -15.73 38.89
N GLN A 104 3.14 -15.96 40.18
CA GLN A 104 2.06 -16.86 40.64
C GLN A 104 0.74 -16.12 40.86
N ASN A 105 0.77 -14.83 41.22
CA ASN A 105 -0.41 -13.98 41.39
C ASN A 105 -0.32 -12.70 40.54
N ILE A 106 -1.39 -12.39 39.80
CA ILE A 106 -1.50 -11.15 39.03
C ILE A 106 -1.99 -10.03 39.95
N THR A 107 -1.16 -9.02 40.15
CA THR A 107 -1.44 -7.75 40.83
C THR A 107 -1.16 -6.62 39.85
N ASP A 108 -1.64 -5.41 40.13
CA ASP A 108 -1.35 -4.24 39.29
C ASP A 108 0.16 -3.99 39.13
N GLU A 109 0.95 -4.30 40.17
CA GLU A 109 2.41 -4.19 40.16
C GLU A 109 3.07 -5.23 39.23
N SER A 110 2.58 -6.48 39.22
CA SER A 110 3.12 -7.53 38.35
C SER A 110 2.68 -7.35 36.89
N MET A 111 1.52 -6.75 36.64
CA MET A 111 1.08 -6.35 35.29
C MET A 111 1.91 -5.23 34.69
N ASN A 112 2.40 -4.28 35.49
CA ASN A 112 3.32 -3.26 35.00
C ASN A 112 4.64 -3.88 34.50
N LYS A 113 5.11 -4.96 35.13
CA LYS A 113 6.26 -5.74 34.64
C LYS A 113 5.95 -6.42 33.30
N VAL A 114 4.78 -7.06 33.16
CA VAL A 114 4.33 -7.67 31.89
C VAL A 114 4.23 -6.63 30.76
N LYS A 115 3.64 -5.46 31.03
CA LYS A 115 3.56 -4.34 30.08
C LYS A 115 4.95 -3.85 29.67
N SER A 116 5.88 -3.73 30.62
CA SER A 116 7.28 -3.37 30.34
C SER A 116 8.00 -4.43 29.50
N TYR A 117 7.79 -5.72 29.75
CA TYR A 117 8.38 -6.79 28.94
C TYR A 117 7.89 -6.75 27.50
N ILE A 118 6.58 -6.57 27.28
CA ILE A 118 5.98 -6.50 25.95
C ILE A 118 6.50 -5.28 25.16
N ASN A 119 6.67 -4.14 25.82
CA ASN A 119 7.18 -2.91 25.18
C ASN A 119 8.68 -2.96 24.85
N ASN A 120 9.44 -3.87 25.45
CA ASN A 120 10.90 -4.03 25.26
C ASN A 120 11.26 -5.14 24.24
N LEU A 121 10.29 -5.76 23.58
CA LEU A 121 10.54 -6.78 22.55
C LEU A 121 10.93 -6.13 21.21
N ASP A 122 11.87 -6.76 20.50
CA ASP A 122 12.35 -6.27 19.21
C ASP A 122 11.23 -6.25 18.16
N LYS A 123 11.34 -5.35 17.18
CA LYS A 123 10.33 -5.09 16.12
C LYS A 123 9.92 -6.32 15.29
N TYR A 124 10.57 -7.47 15.48
CA TYR A 124 10.35 -8.71 14.73
C TYR A 124 9.72 -9.85 15.57
N ASP A 125 9.49 -9.65 16.87
CA ASP A 125 8.93 -10.67 17.76
C ASP A 125 7.40 -10.54 17.84
N VAL A 126 6.68 -11.50 17.26
CA VAL A 126 5.20 -11.52 17.24
C VAL A 126 4.68 -12.37 18.41
N ILE A 127 3.98 -11.74 19.36
CA ILE A 127 3.31 -12.41 20.48
C ILE A 127 1.85 -12.65 20.13
N TYR A 128 1.40 -13.90 20.24
CA TYR A 128 0.01 -14.26 20.01
C TYR A 128 -0.87 -14.13 21.24
N GLY A 129 -0.32 -14.35 22.44
CA GLY A 129 -1.14 -14.31 23.63
C GLY A 129 -0.46 -14.79 24.91
N ILE A 130 -1.29 -14.96 25.94
CA ILE A 130 -0.88 -15.45 27.26
C ILE A 130 -1.68 -16.71 27.59
N SER A 131 -1.02 -17.68 28.21
CA SER A 131 -1.60 -18.90 28.78
C SER A 131 -1.18 -19.06 30.25
N GLN A 132 -1.75 -20.02 30.97
CA GLN A 132 -1.32 -20.37 32.33
C GLN A 132 -1.31 -21.89 32.51
N HIS A 133 -0.21 -22.42 33.03
CA HIS A 133 -0.09 -23.84 33.32
C HIS A 133 -1.11 -24.26 34.39
N PRO A 134 -1.91 -25.32 34.17
CA PRO A 134 -3.03 -25.68 35.05
C PRO A 134 -2.56 -26.06 36.46
N ASP A 135 -1.44 -26.79 36.56
CA ASP A 135 -0.91 -27.30 37.84
C ASP A 135 -0.04 -26.29 38.59
N THR A 136 0.96 -25.69 37.93
CA THR A 136 1.91 -24.77 38.60
C THR A 136 1.39 -23.34 38.73
N LYS A 137 0.27 -23.00 38.08
CA LYS A 137 -0.29 -21.64 37.95
C LYS A 137 0.68 -20.61 37.36
N THR A 138 1.77 -21.06 36.74
CA THR A 138 2.75 -20.18 36.08
C THR A 138 2.19 -19.65 34.77
N TYR A 139 2.27 -18.33 34.56
CA TYR A 139 1.88 -17.71 33.29
C TYR A 139 2.93 -17.95 32.20
N ILE A 140 2.47 -18.09 30.97
CA ILE A 140 3.26 -18.48 29.80
C ILE A 140 2.95 -17.53 28.66
N PHE A 141 3.96 -16.98 28.00
CA PHE A 141 3.78 -16.30 26.73
C PHE A 141 3.74 -17.29 25.58
N VAL A 142 2.78 -17.09 24.66
CA VAL A 142 2.63 -17.87 23.42
C VAL A 142 3.08 -17.01 22.25
N LEU A 143 4.14 -17.43 21.57
CA LEU A 143 4.88 -16.66 20.57
C LEU A 143 4.78 -17.30 19.19
N TYR A 144 4.82 -16.49 18.12
CA TYR A 144 4.91 -16.98 16.75
C TYR A 144 6.22 -17.74 16.53
N ASP A 145 6.15 -18.95 15.97
CA ASP A 145 7.31 -19.79 15.67
C ASP A 145 8.09 -19.29 14.43
N VAL A 146 8.65 -18.07 14.49
CA VAL A 146 9.78 -17.65 13.63
C VAL A 146 11.08 -18.34 14.07
N TYR A 147 11.07 -18.87 15.30
CA TYR A 147 12.23 -19.38 16.00
C TYR A 147 12.73 -20.74 15.50
N SER A 148 11.90 -21.50 14.78
CA SER A 148 12.34 -22.70 14.05
C SER A 148 13.20 -22.42 12.80
N ILE A 149 13.28 -21.16 12.32
CA ILE A 149 14.19 -20.79 11.21
C ILE A 149 15.26 -19.78 11.63
N ARG A 150 15.04 -18.91 12.63
CA ARG A 150 16.03 -17.87 13.01
C ARG A 150 16.90 -18.15 14.24
N TYR A 151 16.61 -19.15 15.07
CA TYR A 151 17.54 -19.55 16.16
C TYR A 151 18.39 -20.79 15.83
N CYS A 152 18.22 -21.37 14.65
CA CYS A 152 19.15 -22.39 14.13
C CYS A 152 20.57 -21.83 13.87
N ASN A 153 20.75 -20.50 13.71
CA ASN A 153 22.06 -19.91 13.41
C ASN A 153 22.76 -19.15 14.56
N LYS A 154 22.25 -19.22 15.81
CA LYS A 154 23.00 -18.69 16.97
C LYS A 154 23.14 -19.62 18.17
N CYS A 155 22.40 -20.73 18.26
CA CYS A 155 22.53 -21.69 19.38
C CYS A 155 23.07 -23.08 18.99
N CYS A 156 23.26 -23.39 17.71
CA CYS A 156 23.82 -24.67 17.27
C CYS A 156 25.26 -24.57 16.75
N ASN A 157 26.14 -23.87 17.48
CA ASN A 157 27.51 -24.34 17.65
C ASN A 157 27.61 -25.14 18.97
N ARG A 158 26.94 -26.30 18.98
CA ARG A 158 27.38 -27.46 19.76
C ARG A 158 26.75 -28.72 19.18
N LEU A 159 27.58 -29.42 18.43
CA LEU A 159 27.31 -30.67 17.73
C LEU A 159 26.85 -31.78 18.69
N PHE A 160 25.83 -32.52 18.23
CA PHE A 160 25.61 -33.97 18.35
C PHE A 160 26.51 -34.75 19.31
N TYR A 161 25.92 -35.52 20.25
CA TYR A 161 26.24 -36.94 20.51
C TYR A 161 25.28 -37.63 21.53
N HIS A 162 24.78 -38.82 21.16
CA HIS A 162 24.21 -40.00 21.91
C HIS A 162 23.01 -39.86 22.89
N TRP A 163 21.87 -40.57 22.71
CA TRP A 163 21.52 -41.99 23.07
C TRP A 163 21.90 -42.32 24.53
N TYR A 164 20.98 -42.69 25.45
CA TYR A 164 20.20 -43.94 25.54
C TYR A 164 18.93 -43.75 26.41
N ILE A 165 17.81 -44.39 26.05
CA ILE A 165 17.14 -45.34 26.97
C ILE A 165 16.83 -46.60 26.15
N THR A 166 17.15 -47.72 26.77
CA THR A 166 17.35 -49.08 26.29
C THR A 166 16.17 -49.73 25.56
N ASP A 167 16.51 -50.52 24.53
CA ASP A 167 15.68 -51.55 23.91
C ASP A 167 15.07 -52.50 24.96
N GLU A 168 13.81 -52.86 24.78
CA GLU A 168 13.39 -54.27 24.88
C GLU A 168 12.11 -54.54 24.05
N VAL A 169 12.31 -55.32 22.98
CA VAL A 169 11.36 -56.12 22.18
C VAL A 169 10.50 -55.40 21.12
N LEU A 170 10.87 -55.65 19.86
CA LEU A 170 10.14 -55.36 18.63
C LEU A 170 8.78 -56.09 18.52
N ASP A 171 7.81 -55.45 17.85
CA ASP A 171 7.10 -56.09 16.74
C ASP A 171 6.99 -55.14 15.52
N GLN A 172 7.41 -55.65 14.36
CA GLN A 172 7.49 -54.98 13.05
C GLN A 172 6.14 -54.82 12.34
N SER A 173 5.04 -55.21 12.98
CA SER A 173 3.68 -55.13 12.43
C SER A 173 3.05 -53.73 12.50
N LEU A 174 3.48 -52.86 13.44
CA LEU A 174 2.90 -51.52 13.64
C LEU A 174 3.47 -50.41 12.75
N HIS A 175 4.63 -50.61 12.12
CA HIS A 175 5.23 -49.59 11.25
C HIS A 175 4.44 -49.40 9.94
N ARG A 176 3.59 -50.37 9.58
CA ARG A 176 2.68 -50.28 8.43
C ARG A 176 1.39 -49.52 8.74
N PHE A 177 1.02 -49.36 10.02
CA PHE A 177 -0.20 -48.65 10.44
C PHE A 177 -0.01 -47.12 10.52
N TYR A 178 1.20 -46.65 10.85
CA TYR A 178 1.48 -45.22 11.04
C TYR A 178 1.71 -44.40 9.75
N ARG A 179 1.64 -45.03 8.57
CA ARG A 179 1.74 -44.32 7.27
C ARG A 179 0.42 -43.67 6.82
N HIS A 180 -0.64 -43.66 7.65
CA HIS A 180 -2.00 -43.24 7.28
C HIS A 180 -2.64 -42.19 8.22
N THR A 181 -1.85 -41.45 9.00
CA THR A 181 -2.37 -40.51 10.01
C THR A 181 -2.99 -39.21 9.47
N LYS A 182 -3.09 -38.99 8.15
CA LYS A 182 -3.91 -37.91 7.56
C LYS A 182 -5.34 -38.32 7.18
N LYS A 183 -5.61 -39.62 6.97
CA LYS A 183 -6.96 -40.11 6.57
C LYS A 183 -7.99 -40.05 7.70
N LEU A 184 -7.56 -40.10 8.97
CA LEU A 184 -8.44 -40.17 10.14
C LEU A 184 -9.06 -38.83 10.58
N LEU A 185 -8.62 -37.69 10.03
CA LEU A 185 -9.09 -36.36 10.47
C LEU A 185 -10.45 -35.93 9.89
N CYS A 186 -10.96 -36.62 8.86
CA CYS A 186 -12.22 -36.27 8.19
C CYS A 186 -13.29 -37.36 8.31
N SER A 187 -13.06 -38.41 9.10
CA SER A 187 -14.02 -39.51 9.29
C SER A 187 -14.98 -39.23 10.46
N TYR A 188 -16.29 -39.26 10.21
CA TYR A 188 -17.32 -39.19 11.23
C TYR A 188 -17.52 -40.49 12.02
N GLY A 189 -17.00 -41.62 11.54
CA GLY A 189 -17.01 -42.88 12.28
C GLY A 189 -16.81 -44.11 11.40
N ILE A 190 -16.86 -45.29 12.02
CA ILE A 190 -16.85 -46.59 11.35
C ILE A 190 -18.23 -47.23 11.53
N SER A 191 -18.87 -47.60 10.43
CA SER A 191 -20.12 -48.37 10.38
C SER A 191 -19.84 -49.79 9.89
N GLN A 192 -20.78 -50.72 10.02
CA GLN A 192 -20.61 -52.09 9.54
C GLN A 192 -21.73 -52.44 8.55
N HIS A 193 -21.34 -52.95 7.38
CA HIS A 193 -22.31 -53.38 6.39
C HIS A 193 -23.10 -54.59 6.95
N PRO A 194 -24.45 -54.55 6.96
CA PRO A 194 -25.26 -55.52 7.71
C PRO A 194 -25.02 -56.97 7.29
N ASP A 195 -24.84 -57.19 5.99
CA ASP A 195 -24.79 -58.52 5.37
C ASP A 195 -23.36 -59.09 5.26
N THR A 196 -22.39 -58.28 4.83
CA THR A 196 -21.02 -58.75 4.59
C THR A 196 -20.14 -58.71 5.84
N LYS A 197 -20.65 -58.09 6.92
CA LYS A 197 -19.92 -57.81 8.17
C LYS A 197 -18.61 -57.02 7.98
N GLY A 198 -18.39 -56.45 6.79
CA GLY A 198 -17.28 -55.54 6.51
C GLY A 198 -17.50 -54.18 7.15
N TYR A 199 -16.45 -53.59 7.70
CA TYR A 199 -16.49 -52.26 8.31
C TYR A 199 -16.25 -51.18 7.24
N ILE A 200 -17.03 -50.10 7.26
CA ILE A 200 -17.02 -48.97 6.32
C ILE A 200 -16.66 -47.70 7.10
N LEU A 201 -15.68 -46.92 6.65
CA LEU A 201 -15.42 -45.58 7.19
C LEU A 201 -16.35 -44.55 6.56
N VAL A 202 -16.97 -43.70 7.37
CA VAL A 202 -17.84 -42.61 6.97
C VAL A 202 -17.07 -41.31 7.06
N PHE A 203 -17.03 -40.50 5.99
CA PHE A 203 -16.31 -39.23 5.91
C PHE A 203 -17.27 -38.03 5.85
N ASN A 204 -16.78 -36.86 6.28
CA ASN A 204 -17.44 -35.56 6.12
C ASN A 204 -17.33 -35.09 4.66
N ASP A 205 -18.33 -34.36 4.14
CA ASP A 205 -18.33 -33.75 2.80
C ASP A 205 -17.10 -32.85 2.55
N LEU A 206 -16.54 -32.22 3.59
CA LEU A 206 -15.26 -31.48 3.55
C LEU A 206 -14.05 -32.35 3.15
N TYR A 207 -14.21 -33.67 3.10
CA TYR A 207 -13.21 -34.59 2.57
C TYR A 207 -12.91 -34.30 1.10
N PHE A 208 -13.92 -34.00 0.29
CA PHE A 208 -13.74 -33.74 -1.14
C PHE A 208 -13.16 -32.35 -1.44
N ASP A 209 -13.12 -31.46 -0.45
CA ASP A 209 -12.38 -30.20 -0.57
C ASP A 209 -10.87 -30.48 -0.61
N HIS A 210 -10.38 -31.48 0.11
CA HIS A 210 -8.95 -31.78 0.21
C HIS A 210 -8.51 -32.98 -0.64
N TYR A 211 -9.42 -33.92 -0.91
CA TYR A 211 -9.14 -35.19 -1.58
C TYR A 211 -9.95 -35.33 -2.87
N CYS A 212 -9.30 -35.81 -3.93
CA CYS A 212 -9.93 -35.95 -5.23
C CYS A 212 -10.96 -37.08 -5.26
N GLU A 213 -12.19 -36.78 -5.66
CA GLU A 213 -13.30 -37.74 -5.78
C GLU A 213 -12.97 -38.98 -6.63
N LYS A 214 -12.08 -38.85 -7.62
CA LYS A 214 -11.77 -39.93 -8.57
C LYS A 214 -10.72 -40.91 -8.06
N CYS A 215 -9.74 -40.44 -7.28
CA CYS A 215 -8.57 -41.25 -6.92
C CYS A 215 -8.15 -41.13 -5.45
N ASP A 216 -8.90 -40.38 -4.63
CA ASP A 216 -8.72 -40.29 -3.19
C ASP A 216 -7.38 -39.67 -2.74
N ASN A 217 -6.70 -38.96 -3.63
CA ASN A 217 -5.43 -38.28 -3.36
C ASN A 217 -5.62 -36.79 -3.13
N ASN A 218 -4.72 -36.17 -2.37
CA ASN A 218 -4.79 -34.74 -2.08
C ASN A 218 -4.81 -33.89 -3.35
N TYR A 219 -5.69 -32.89 -3.39
CA TYR A 219 -5.59 -31.79 -4.34
C TYR A 219 -4.37 -30.90 -4.00
N GLU A 220 -3.64 -30.44 -5.00
CA GLU A 220 -2.62 -29.40 -4.87
C GLU A 220 -3.25 -28.02 -5.18
N ARG A 221 -2.85 -26.97 -4.46
CA ARG A 221 -3.42 -25.61 -4.56
C ARG A 221 -2.67 -24.78 -5.61
N LEU A 222 -3.37 -24.02 -6.44
CA LEU A 222 -2.80 -23.02 -7.38
C LEU A 222 -3.07 -21.58 -6.91
N ASP A 223 -2.35 -20.61 -7.48
CA ASP A 223 -2.61 -19.17 -7.24
C ASP A 223 -4.03 -18.78 -7.70
N GLY A 224 -4.81 -18.26 -6.73
CA GLY A 224 -6.22 -17.92 -6.87
C GLY A 224 -7.13 -19.16 -6.85
N ASP A 225 -7.68 -19.50 -5.68
CA ASP A 225 -8.77 -20.46 -5.36
C ASP A 225 -9.05 -21.67 -6.29
N LYS A 226 -8.03 -22.17 -6.99
CA LYS A 226 -8.13 -23.29 -7.94
C LYS A 226 -7.39 -24.51 -7.39
N TRP A 227 -8.06 -25.65 -7.42
CA TRP A 227 -7.59 -26.93 -6.89
C TRP A 227 -7.42 -27.91 -8.04
N TRP A 228 -6.35 -28.70 -8.05
CA TRP A 228 -6.09 -29.68 -9.11
C TRP A 228 -5.50 -30.98 -8.55
N CYS A 229 -5.87 -32.14 -9.12
CA CYS A 229 -5.40 -33.43 -8.63
C CYS A 229 -4.22 -33.93 -9.47
N LYS A 230 -3.03 -33.88 -8.88
CA LYS A 230 -1.80 -34.33 -9.51
C LYS A 230 -1.84 -35.80 -9.92
N GLN A 231 -2.38 -36.67 -9.06
CA GLN A 231 -2.44 -38.09 -9.37
C GLN A 231 -3.39 -38.38 -10.55
N CYS A 232 -4.59 -37.80 -10.58
CA CYS A 232 -5.52 -37.97 -11.71
C CYS A 232 -4.94 -37.46 -13.04
N GLN A 233 -4.15 -36.39 -13.02
CA GLN A 233 -3.48 -35.90 -14.22
C GLN A 233 -2.34 -36.83 -14.66
N ILE A 234 -1.54 -37.36 -13.72
CA ILE A 234 -0.53 -38.39 -13.99
C ILE A 234 -1.18 -39.64 -14.59
N ASP A 235 -2.34 -40.04 -14.08
CA ASP A 235 -3.07 -41.21 -14.57
C ASP A 235 -3.62 -40.98 -15.99
N GLN A 236 -4.12 -39.77 -16.31
CA GLN A 236 -4.47 -39.39 -17.69
C GLN A 236 -3.26 -39.41 -18.63
N ILE A 237 -2.10 -38.94 -18.18
CA ILE A 237 -0.85 -38.99 -18.95
C ILE A 237 -0.43 -40.44 -19.21
N LYS A 238 -0.45 -41.30 -18.18
CA LYS A 238 -0.12 -42.73 -18.30
C LYS A 238 -1.05 -43.46 -19.26
N ASN A 239 -2.35 -43.14 -19.22
CA ASN A 239 -3.33 -43.68 -20.17
C ASN A 239 -3.06 -43.22 -21.61
N ASN A 240 -2.31 -42.13 -21.81
CA ASN A 240 -1.94 -41.63 -23.13
C ASN A 240 -0.61 -42.20 -23.65
N PHE A 241 0.16 -42.93 -22.84
CA PHE A 241 1.44 -43.54 -23.27
C PHE A 241 1.28 -44.56 -24.39
N ILE A 242 0.11 -45.19 -24.47
CA ILE A 242 -0.20 -46.16 -25.53
C ILE A 242 -0.54 -45.49 -26.88
N ASN A 243 -0.75 -44.17 -26.91
CA ASN A 243 -1.24 -43.45 -28.10
C ASN A 243 -0.11 -42.91 -29.00
N TRP A 244 1.15 -43.01 -28.58
CA TRP A 244 2.31 -42.59 -29.37
C TRP A 244 3.54 -43.44 -29.01
N THR A 245 4.47 -43.59 -29.94
CA THR A 245 5.80 -44.17 -29.70
C THR A 245 6.81 -43.51 -30.64
N SER A 246 8.04 -43.32 -30.18
CA SER A 246 9.15 -42.91 -31.02
C SER A 246 9.74 -44.06 -31.85
N GLY A 247 9.34 -45.30 -31.58
CA GLY A 247 9.98 -46.51 -32.09
C GLY A 247 11.26 -46.91 -31.35
N ASN A 248 11.67 -46.15 -30.31
CA ASN A 248 12.79 -46.50 -29.44
C ASN A 248 12.37 -46.55 -27.96
N ALA A 249 12.46 -47.73 -27.36
CA ALA A 249 12.01 -47.97 -25.99
C ALA A 249 12.72 -47.11 -24.93
N LYS A 250 14.03 -46.83 -25.09
CA LYS A 250 14.78 -46.00 -24.14
C LYS A 250 14.34 -44.54 -24.22
N LEU A 251 14.07 -44.03 -25.42
CA LEU A 251 13.60 -42.66 -25.61
C LEU A 251 12.16 -42.49 -25.11
N ASP A 252 11.30 -43.47 -25.39
CA ASP A 252 9.93 -43.50 -24.88
C ASP A 252 9.93 -43.47 -23.34
N GLU A 253 10.81 -44.25 -22.69
CA GLU A 253 10.96 -44.25 -21.24
C GLU A 253 11.35 -42.86 -20.69
N ILE A 254 12.24 -42.13 -21.37
CA ILE A 254 12.63 -40.78 -20.94
C ILE A 254 11.51 -39.76 -21.14
N ILE A 255 10.85 -39.77 -22.30
CA ILE A 255 9.71 -38.85 -22.55
C ILE A 255 8.61 -39.11 -21.51
N GLN A 256 8.32 -40.37 -21.18
CA GLN A 256 7.36 -40.74 -20.13
C GLN A 256 7.82 -40.28 -18.74
N LYS A 257 9.10 -40.48 -18.39
CA LYS A 257 9.68 -39.97 -17.14
C LYS A 257 9.55 -38.45 -17.02
N ILE A 258 9.81 -37.71 -18.10
CA ILE A 258 9.67 -36.25 -18.14
C ILE A 258 8.20 -35.86 -17.97
N GLN A 259 7.28 -36.48 -18.71
CA GLN A 259 5.84 -36.21 -18.61
C GLN A 259 5.30 -36.44 -17.18
N ILE A 260 5.87 -37.38 -16.42
CA ILE A 260 5.50 -37.64 -15.01
C ILE A 260 6.21 -36.69 -14.02
N LYS A 261 7.44 -36.24 -14.33
CA LYS A 261 8.27 -35.37 -13.45
C LYS A 261 7.88 -33.88 -13.46
N VAL A 262 7.19 -33.37 -14.49
CA VAL A 262 6.86 -31.93 -14.59
C VAL A 262 6.05 -31.46 -13.37
N ASN A 263 6.62 -30.53 -12.60
CA ASN A 263 5.94 -29.82 -11.53
C ASN A 263 5.14 -28.65 -12.14
N ILE A 264 3.82 -28.76 -12.18
CA ILE A 264 2.95 -27.89 -12.98
C ILE A 264 2.65 -26.59 -12.23
N TYR A 265 3.67 -25.75 -12.09
CA TYR A 265 3.47 -24.36 -11.67
C TYR A 265 3.61 -23.35 -12.81
N CYS A 266 4.10 -23.75 -14.00
CA CYS A 266 4.28 -22.79 -15.13
C CYS A 266 3.96 -23.30 -16.55
N ARG A 267 3.41 -24.50 -16.78
CA ARG A 267 3.18 -24.98 -18.16
C ARG A 267 1.85 -25.69 -18.32
N ASN A 268 0.95 -25.07 -19.08
CA ASN A 268 -0.20 -25.78 -19.61
C ASN A 268 0.23 -26.82 -20.66
N VAL A 269 1.43 -26.76 -21.26
CA VAL A 269 1.85 -27.61 -22.40
C VAL A 269 2.64 -28.87 -21.98
N LEU A 270 2.31 -30.02 -22.56
CA LEU A 270 2.96 -31.32 -22.37
C LEU A 270 4.13 -31.53 -23.34
N PHE A 271 5.26 -32.02 -22.85
CA PHE A 271 6.39 -32.45 -23.68
C PHE A 271 6.08 -33.79 -24.36
N GLU A 272 6.23 -33.90 -25.69
CA GLU A 272 5.82 -35.11 -26.42
C GLU A 272 6.74 -35.50 -27.59
N TRP A 273 6.55 -36.71 -28.11
CA TRP A 273 7.12 -37.09 -29.40
C TRP A 273 6.33 -36.43 -30.53
N ILE A 274 7.03 -35.74 -31.42
CA ILE A 274 6.44 -35.02 -32.55
C ILE A 274 6.83 -35.75 -33.83
N PRO A 275 5.88 -36.38 -34.55
CA PRO A 275 6.18 -36.99 -35.83
C PRO A 275 6.74 -35.96 -36.81
N TYR A 276 7.86 -36.26 -37.46
CA TYR A 276 8.58 -35.28 -38.30
C TYR A 276 7.72 -34.71 -39.44
N ASN A 277 6.82 -35.52 -40.00
CA ASN A 277 5.88 -35.08 -41.04
C ASN A 277 4.85 -34.02 -40.59
N LYS A 278 4.78 -33.72 -39.29
CA LYS A 278 3.97 -32.64 -38.72
C LYS A 278 4.70 -31.30 -38.66
N LEU A 279 6.02 -31.28 -38.89
CA LEU A 279 6.84 -30.08 -39.05
C LEU A 279 6.93 -29.72 -40.54
N ILE A 280 6.40 -28.57 -40.93
CA ILE A 280 6.45 -28.05 -42.31
C ILE A 280 7.17 -26.71 -42.37
N GLU A 281 7.50 -26.26 -43.58
CA GLU A 281 8.20 -24.98 -43.81
C GLU A 281 9.50 -24.85 -43.01
N ILE A 282 10.30 -25.92 -42.98
CA ILE A 282 11.58 -25.95 -42.27
C ILE A 282 12.57 -24.98 -42.96
N LYS A 283 13.07 -23.97 -42.23
CA LYS A 283 14.01 -22.93 -42.70
C LYS A 283 15.26 -22.88 -41.82
N GLU A 284 16.43 -23.05 -42.42
CA GLU A 284 17.73 -22.96 -41.71
C GLU A 284 18.10 -21.52 -41.39
N ARG A 285 18.73 -21.30 -40.22
CA ARG A 285 19.21 -19.99 -39.77
C ARG A 285 20.64 -20.12 -39.22
N GLY A 286 21.62 -19.57 -39.95
CA GLY A 286 23.03 -19.50 -39.52
C GLY A 286 23.86 -20.78 -39.69
N ASP A 287 25.08 -20.78 -39.13
CA ASP A 287 26.09 -21.84 -39.26
C ASP A 287 25.78 -23.09 -38.42
N ASN A 288 24.77 -23.85 -38.83
CA ASN A 288 24.55 -25.29 -38.55
C ASN A 288 24.07 -25.74 -37.15
N CYS A 289 23.28 -24.96 -36.38
CA CYS A 289 22.70 -25.50 -35.12
C CYS A 289 21.20 -25.26 -34.87
N LEU A 290 20.58 -24.22 -35.44
CA LEU A 290 19.19 -23.85 -35.15
C LEU A 290 18.38 -23.62 -36.45
N THR A 291 17.20 -24.22 -36.53
CA THR A 291 16.31 -24.19 -37.69
C THR A 291 14.89 -23.83 -37.22
N THR A 292 14.07 -23.16 -38.02
CA THR A 292 12.67 -22.86 -37.65
C THR A 292 11.71 -23.71 -38.48
N ALA A 293 10.53 -24.02 -37.94
CA ALA A 293 9.50 -24.80 -38.64
C ALA A 293 8.10 -24.42 -38.14
N ILE A 294 7.06 -24.81 -38.89
CA ILE A 294 5.66 -24.72 -38.46
C ILE A 294 5.18 -26.11 -38.05
N TRP A 295 4.75 -26.26 -36.80
CA TRP A 295 4.11 -27.47 -36.29
C TRP A 295 2.59 -27.41 -36.52
N LYS A 296 2.07 -28.29 -37.38
CA LYS A 296 0.67 -28.29 -37.84
C LYS A 296 -0.37 -28.52 -36.73
N ASP A 297 -0.11 -29.46 -35.83
CA ASP A 297 -1.10 -29.90 -34.84
C ASP A 297 -1.03 -29.10 -33.53
N GLY A 298 0.06 -28.33 -33.36
CA GLY A 298 0.35 -27.56 -32.15
C GLY A 298 0.54 -28.41 -30.88
N PRO A 299 0.97 -27.76 -29.78
CA PRO A 299 1.21 -28.42 -28.51
C PRO A 299 -0.07 -28.91 -27.83
N LEU A 300 0.03 -30.10 -27.20
CA LEU A 300 -1.00 -30.60 -26.29
C LEU A 300 -0.92 -29.85 -24.95
N HIS A 301 -2.04 -29.30 -24.47
CA HIS A 301 -2.06 -28.56 -23.21
C HIS A 301 -3.21 -28.96 -22.27
N TYR A 302 -2.97 -28.93 -20.96
CA TYR A 302 -3.97 -29.23 -19.93
C TYR A 302 -4.90 -28.05 -19.75
N ASN A 303 -6.20 -28.27 -19.98
CA ASN A 303 -7.23 -27.29 -19.69
C ASN A 303 -7.77 -27.53 -18.28
N ILE A 304 -7.44 -26.63 -17.36
CA ILE A 304 -7.81 -26.74 -15.93
C ILE A 304 -9.34 -26.74 -15.75
N TYR A 305 -10.08 -25.96 -16.55
CA TYR A 305 -11.55 -25.89 -16.47
C TYR A 305 -12.24 -27.16 -16.97
N LYS A 306 -11.69 -27.80 -18.00
CA LYS A 306 -12.20 -29.06 -18.55
C LYS A 306 -11.55 -30.30 -17.93
N GLN A 307 -10.59 -30.10 -17.02
CA GLN A 307 -9.76 -31.13 -16.38
C GLN A 307 -9.21 -32.20 -17.36
N LYS A 308 -8.81 -31.78 -18.56
CA LYS A 308 -8.33 -32.68 -19.62
C LYS A 308 -7.33 -31.99 -20.54
N TYR A 309 -6.48 -32.78 -21.20
CA TYR A 309 -5.59 -32.31 -22.25
C TYR A 309 -6.36 -32.03 -23.55
N ILE A 310 -6.07 -30.89 -24.17
CA ILE A 310 -6.63 -30.45 -25.45
C ILE A 310 -5.51 -29.92 -26.35
N ARG A 311 -5.60 -30.16 -27.66
CA ARG A 311 -4.70 -29.52 -28.65
C ARG A 311 -5.31 -28.19 -29.08
N ASN A 312 -4.47 -27.16 -29.19
CA ASN A 312 -4.88 -25.93 -29.86
C ASN A 312 -4.84 -26.18 -31.38
N SER A 313 -5.95 -26.03 -32.09
CA SER A 313 -6.07 -26.39 -33.52
C SER A 313 -5.43 -25.37 -34.49
N THR A 314 -4.54 -24.51 -33.99
CA THR A 314 -3.81 -23.50 -34.78
C THR A 314 -2.36 -23.91 -34.93
N SER A 315 -1.84 -23.90 -36.16
CA SER A 315 -0.42 -24.15 -36.46
C SER A 315 0.49 -23.19 -35.69
N GLN A 316 1.59 -23.71 -35.14
CA GLN A 316 2.50 -22.96 -34.26
C GLN A 316 3.92 -22.93 -34.84
N ASN A 317 4.56 -21.76 -34.85
CA ASN A 317 5.98 -21.69 -35.18
C ASN A 317 6.83 -22.26 -34.03
N VAL A 318 7.84 -23.04 -34.40
CA VAL A 318 8.75 -23.74 -33.48
C VAL A 318 10.20 -23.58 -33.92
N THR A 319 11.08 -23.64 -32.95
CA THR A 319 12.53 -23.65 -33.13
C THR A 319 13.04 -25.08 -32.96
N LEU A 320 13.86 -25.53 -33.89
CA LEU A 320 14.42 -26.87 -33.99
C LEU A 320 15.93 -26.80 -33.69
N ARG A 321 16.39 -27.66 -32.79
CA ARG A 321 17.82 -27.87 -32.53
C ARG A 321 18.19 -29.29 -32.94
N PHE A 322 19.05 -29.41 -33.94
CA PHE A 322 19.54 -30.71 -34.41
C PHE A 322 20.66 -31.22 -33.52
N LEU A 323 20.62 -32.49 -33.17
CA LEU A 323 21.63 -33.14 -32.34
C LEU A 323 22.52 -34.03 -33.23
N TYR A 324 23.37 -33.39 -34.05
CA TYR A 324 24.17 -34.08 -35.08
C TYR A 324 25.11 -35.17 -34.53
N ASP A 325 25.64 -35.00 -33.31
CA ASP A 325 26.54 -35.97 -32.66
C ASP A 325 25.83 -37.23 -32.12
N SER A 326 24.53 -37.40 -32.38
CA SER A 326 23.69 -38.37 -31.65
C SER A 326 22.83 -39.27 -32.55
N GLN A 327 23.43 -39.80 -33.61
CA GLN A 327 22.75 -40.79 -34.47
C GLN A 327 22.32 -42.06 -33.69
N ASN A 328 22.98 -42.34 -32.56
CA ASN A 328 22.64 -43.44 -31.64
C ASN A 328 22.25 -42.90 -30.26
N ILE A 329 21.24 -43.52 -29.64
CA ILE A 329 20.82 -43.20 -28.26
C ILE A 329 21.82 -43.82 -27.27
N THR A 330 22.77 -43.01 -26.82
CA THR A 330 23.73 -43.32 -25.74
C THR A 330 23.29 -42.70 -24.41
N ASP A 331 23.84 -43.16 -23.29
CA ASP A 331 23.54 -42.55 -21.97
C ASP A 331 23.99 -41.08 -21.92
N GLU A 332 25.03 -40.70 -22.66
CA GLU A 332 25.47 -39.31 -22.85
C GLU A 332 24.43 -38.48 -23.59
N PHE A 333 23.84 -39.00 -24.68
CA PHE A 333 22.73 -38.35 -25.38
C PHE A 333 21.54 -38.16 -24.44
N LEU A 334 21.20 -39.18 -23.66
CA LEU A 334 20.08 -39.14 -22.74
C LEU A 334 20.31 -38.12 -21.61
N ASN A 335 21.52 -38.04 -21.06
CA ASN A 335 21.90 -37.01 -20.07
C ASN A 335 21.88 -35.59 -20.66
N LYS A 336 22.31 -35.44 -21.93
CA LYS A 336 22.27 -34.17 -22.66
C LYS A 336 20.83 -33.74 -22.93
N VAL A 337 19.94 -34.66 -23.30
CA VAL A 337 18.51 -34.39 -23.44
C VAL A 337 17.92 -34.01 -22.08
N GLU A 338 18.26 -34.75 -21.01
CA GLU A 338 17.79 -34.47 -19.65
C GLU A 338 18.19 -33.08 -19.12
N SER A 339 19.41 -32.60 -19.42
CA SER A 339 19.90 -31.30 -18.93
C SER A 339 19.09 -30.11 -19.45
N TYR A 340 18.55 -30.19 -20.68
CA TYR A 340 17.67 -29.16 -21.24
C TYR A 340 16.33 -29.02 -20.51
N PHE A 341 16.01 -29.90 -19.55
CA PHE A 341 14.76 -29.84 -18.77
C PHE A 341 14.92 -29.27 -17.35
N TYR A 342 16.12 -29.33 -16.75
CA TYR A 342 16.31 -28.96 -15.34
C TYR A 342 16.64 -27.48 -15.10
N ASP A 343 17.11 -26.75 -16.13
CA ASP A 343 17.59 -25.35 -15.98
C ASP A 343 16.55 -24.25 -16.33
N HIS A 344 15.37 -24.62 -16.87
CA HIS A 344 14.43 -23.66 -17.45
C HIS A 344 13.14 -23.48 -16.63
N ASN A 345 13.28 -22.77 -15.50
CA ASN A 345 12.18 -22.30 -14.64
C ASN A 345 11.87 -20.79 -14.77
N LEU A 346 12.38 -20.09 -15.79
CA LEU A 346 12.15 -18.65 -15.97
C LEU A 346 11.37 -18.36 -17.26
N TYR A 347 10.26 -17.64 -17.10
CA TYR A 347 9.46 -16.89 -18.09
C TYR A 347 9.40 -17.42 -19.55
N GLY A 348 8.54 -18.40 -19.81
CA GLY A 348 7.87 -18.54 -21.13
C GLY A 348 8.57 -19.35 -22.23
N ALA A 349 9.85 -19.71 -22.11
CA ALA A 349 10.52 -20.63 -23.04
C ALA A 349 10.07 -22.09 -22.79
N GLY A 350 9.02 -22.55 -23.47
CA GLY A 350 8.49 -23.91 -23.34
C GLY A 350 9.16 -24.91 -24.31
N ASN A 351 9.70 -26.01 -23.78
CA ASN A 351 10.13 -27.16 -24.58
C ASN A 351 8.87 -27.93 -25.03
N TYR A 352 8.73 -28.17 -26.34
CA TYR A 352 7.55 -28.84 -26.89
C TYR A 352 7.74 -30.34 -27.09
N GLY A 353 8.92 -30.79 -27.50
CA GLY A 353 9.08 -32.22 -27.77
C GLY A 353 10.39 -32.62 -28.42
N ILE A 354 10.42 -33.90 -28.82
CA ILE A 354 11.49 -34.49 -29.62
C ILE A 354 10.89 -35.00 -30.93
N SER A 355 11.62 -34.79 -32.02
CA SER A 355 11.35 -35.40 -33.32
C SER A 355 12.59 -36.13 -33.81
N GLN A 356 12.46 -36.93 -34.86
CA GLN A 356 13.59 -37.52 -35.57
C GLN A 356 13.38 -37.39 -37.06
N ASN A 357 14.39 -36.88 -37.75
CA ASN A 357 14.37 -36.85 -39.20
C ASN A 357 14.42 -38.29 -39.75
N PRO A 358 13.43 -38.72 -40.57
CA PRO A 358 13.33 -40.09 -41.04
C PRO A 358 14.46 -40.47 -42.00
N ASP A 359 15.05 -39.50 -42.70
CA ASP A 359 16.10 -39.71 -43.70
C ASP A 359 17.49 -39.74 -43.07
N THR A 360 17.82 -38.75 -42.22
CA THR A 360 19.15 -38.63 -41.61
C THR A 360 19.29 -39.37 -40.27
N LYS A 361 18.17 -39.81 -39.68
CA LYS A 361 18.08 -40.40 -38.33
C LYS A 361 18.53 -39.49 -37.19
N VAL A 362 18.83 -38.21 -37.47
CA VAL A 362 19.22 -37.22 -36.46
C VAL A 362 18.00 -36.84 -35.60
N TYR A 363 18.18 -36.86 -34.27
CA TYR A 363 17.19 -36.38 -33.32
C TYR A 363 17.15 -34.85 -33.26
N ILE A 364 15.96 -34.32 -33.10
CA ILE A 364 15.67 -32.88 -33.13
C ILE A 364 14.90 -32.52 -31.86
N LEU A 365 15.41 -31.56 -31.09
CA LEU A 365 14.66 -30.94 -30.01
C LEU A 365 13.80 -29.80 -30.55
N VAL A 366 12.54 -29.75 -30.13
CA VAL A 366 11.55 -28.78 -30.60
C VAL A 366 11.18 -27.83 -29.45
N PHE A 367 11.40 -26.54 -29.67
CA PHE A 367 11.24 -25.45 -28.71
C PHE A 367 10.24 -24.39 -29.21
N ASN A 368 9.72 -23.58 -28.28
CA ASN A 368 9.02 -22.34 -28.61
C ASN A 368 9.98 -21.29 -29.20
N GLU A 369 9.50 -20.38 -30.06
CA GLU A 369 10.28 -19.27 -30.64
C GLU A 369 11.01 -18.41 -29.59
N ILE A 370 10.47 -18.28 -28.37
CA ILE A 370 11.08 -17.54 -27.26
C ILE A 370 12.48 -18.07 -26.92
N TYR A 371 12.78 -19.33 -27.24
CA TYR A 371 14.12 -19.93 -27.08
C TYR A 371 15.23 -19.09 -27.72
N LEU A 372 14.97 -18.43 -28.84
CA LEU A 372 15.98 -17.63 -29.55
C LEU A 372 16.38 -16.34 -28.82
N PHE A 373 15.61 -15.90 -27.81
CA PHE A 373 15.99 -14.77 -26.97
C PHE A 373 16.91 -15.14 -25.82
N GLU A 374 16.92 -16.42 -25.41
CA GLU A 374 17.64 -16.87 -24.21
C GLU A 374 18.94 -17.61 -24.51
N PHE A 375 19.14 -18.11 -25.73
CA PHE A 375 20.28 -18.98 -26.05
C PHE A 375 21.03 -18.51 -27.28
N CYS A 376 22.34 -18.72 -27.24
CA CYS A 376 23.29 -18.40 -28.29
C CYS A 376 23.05 -19.19 -29.56
N GLU A 377 22.90 -18.48 -30.69
CA GLU A 377 22.72 -19.10 -32.00
C GLU A 377 23.96 -19.90 -32.44
N LYS A 378 25.16 -19.51 -31.98
CA LYS A 378 26.44 -20.12 -32.38
C LYS A 378 26.76 -21.41 -31.62
N CYS A 379 26.61 -21.42 -30.29
CA CYS A 379 27.00 -22.58 -29.46
C CYS A 379 25.83 -23.21 -28.68
N GLY A 380 24.65 -22.60 -28.69
CA GLY A 380 23.46 -23.10 -27.99
C GLY A 380 23.54 -23.07 -26.47
N ASN A 381 24.47 -22.31 -25.89
CA ASN A 381 24.53 -22.00 -24.45
C ASN A 381 23.66 -20.79 -24.14
N LYS A 382 23.17 -20.71 -22.90
CA LYS A 382 22.35 -19.58 -22.45
C LYS A 382 23.14 -18.26 -22.51
N TYR A 383 22.46 -17.18 -22.88
CA TYR A 383 23.00 -15.83 -22.76
C TYR A 383 23.00 -15.39 -21.28
N GLU A 384 24.09 -14.75 -20.85
CA GLU A 384 24.20 -14.22 -19.48
C GLU A 384 23.59 -12.81 -19.37
N SER A 385 23.63 -12.03 -20.45
CA SER A 385 22.95 -10.73 -20.64
C SER A 385 22.76 -10.48 -22.14
N SER A 386 21.74 -9.71 -22.55
CA SER A 386 21.55 -9.11 -23.90
C SER A 386 22.25 -9.80 -25.11
N GLN A 387 21.96 -11.08 -25.38
CA GLN A 387 22.57 -11.84 -26.49
C GLN A 387 24.10 -12.03 -26.43
N TRP A 388 24.72 -11.83 -25.27
CA TRP A 388 26.13 -12.08 -25.01
C TRP A 388 26.38 -13.49 -24.46
N CYS A 389 27.24 -14.24 -25.14
CA CYS A 389 27.62 -15.59 -24.74
C CYS A 389 29.05 -15.63 -24.17
N LYS A 390 29.13 -15.76 -22.84
CA LYS A 390 30.40 -15.91 -22.09
C LYS A 390 31.29 -17.01 -22.66
N GLN A 391 30.72 -18.17 -22.96
CA GLN A 391 31.49 -19.32 -23.45
C GLN A 391 32.12 -19.03 -24.82
N CYS A 392 31.36 -18.46 -25.76
CA CYS A 392 31.90 -18.08 -27.06
C CYS A 392 33.05 -17.07 -26.94
N LEU A 393 32.95 -16.09 -26.03
CA LEU A 393 34.05 -15.16 -25.78
C LEU A 393 35.27 -15.88 -25.16
N ILE A 394 35.07 -16.75 -24.16
CA ILE A 394 36.16 -17.51 -23.55
C ILE A 394 36.89 -18.37 -24.60
N ASP A 395 36.14 -19.02 -25.49
CA ASP A 395 36.73 -19.85 -26.54
C ASP A 395 37.50 -19.01 -27.56
N GLN A 396 37.01 -17.81 -27.90
CA GLN A 396 37.75 -16.84 -28.70
C GLN A 396 39.03 -16.36 -28.01
N LEU A 397 39.00 -16.07 -26.70
CA LEU A 397 40.18 -15.65 -25.94
C LEU A 397 41.23 -16.76 -25.85
N LYS A 398 40.82 -17.99 -25.57
CA LYS A 398 41.71 -19.16 -25.54
C LYS A 398 42.43 -19.37 -26.87
N ASN A 399 41.73 -19.23 -27.99
CA ASN A 399 42.34 -19.30 -29.32
C ASN A 399 43.38 -18.19 -29.57
N ASN A 400 43.33 -17.09 -28.81
CA ASN A 400 44.27 -15.98 -28.90
C ASN A 400 45.41 -16.02 -27.87
N PHE A 401 45.43 -16.96 -26.93
CA PHE A 401 46.49 -17.01 -25.90
C PHE A 401 47.89 -17.22 -26.47
N THR A 402 48.02 -17.83 -27.66
CA THR A 402 49.30 -18.02 -28.35
C THR A 402 49.75 -16.78 -29.13
N ASN A 403 48.91 -15.75 -29.25
CA ASN A 403 49.16 -14.60 -30.12
C ASN A 403 49.90 -13.44 -29.43
N TRP A 404 50.16 -13.52 -28.12
CA TRP A 404 50.90 -12.52 -27.35
C TRP A 404 51.68 -13.15 -26.19
N THR A 405 52.73 -12.49 -25.70
CA THR A 405 53.47 -12.84 -24.47
C THR A 405 54.10 -11.59 -23.85
N SER A 406 54.17 -11.54 -22.52
CA SER A 406 54.94 -10.52 -21.78
C SER A 406 56.44 -10.85 -21.69
N GLY A 407 56.85 -12.07 -22.08
CA GLY A 407 58.19 -12.59 -21.81
C GLY A 407 58.37 -13.17 -20.40
N ASN A 408 57.35 -13.12 -19.55
CA ASN A 408 57.35 -13.73 -18.21
C ASN A 408 56.19 -14.74 -18.05
N VAL A 409 56.52 -16.02 -17.92
CA VAL A 409 55.55 -17.13 -17.85
C VAL A 409 54.56 -16.98 -16.68
N LYS A 410 55.02 -16.46 -15.54
CA LYS A 410 54.17 -16.26 -14.35
C LYS A 410 53.16 -15.13 -14.59
N LEU A 411 53.59 -14.05 -15.24
CA LEU A 411 52.73 -12.92 -15.59
C LEU A 411 51.73 -13.29 -16.71
N ASP A 412 52.17 -14.04 -17.72
CA ASP A 412 51.30 -14.53 -18.80
C ASP A 412 50.18 -15.41 -18.22
N SER A 413 50.54 -16.31 -17.29
CA SER A 413 49.58 -17.15 -16.58
C SER A 413 48.59 -16.31 -15.74
N PHE A 414 49.06 -15.25 -15.10
CA PHE A 414 48.19 -14.33 -14.34
C PHE A 414 47.20 -13.60 -15.25
N ILE A 415 47.66 -13.02 -16.37
CA ILE A 415 46.79 -12.30 -17.31
C ILE A 415 45.76 -13.24 -17.94
N GLN A 416 46.15 -14.45 -18.36
CA GLN A 416 45.22 -15.46 -18.86
C GLN A 416 44.17 -15.83 -17.82
N ASN A 417 44.57 -16.02 -16.55
CA ASN A 417 43.63 -16.28 -15.46
C ASN A 417 42.65 -15.11 -15.26
N MET A 418 43.11 -13.85 -15.38
CA MET A 418 42.23 -12.69 -15.29
C MET A 418 41.25 -12.60 -16.47
N GLN A 419 41.69 -12.93 -17.69
CA GLN A 419 40.82 -12.99 -18.88
C GLN A 419 39.73 -14.07 -18.76
N LEU A 420 39.99 -15.16 -18.05
CA LEU A 420 39.00 -16.21 -17.80
C LEU A 420 37.99 -15.86 -16.69
N LYS A 421 38.23 -14.81 -15.89
CA LYS A 421 37.33 -14.35 -14.80
C LYS A 421 36.19 -13.42 -15.29
N ILE A 422 36.05 -13.19 -16.59
CA ILE A 422 34.99 -12.34 -17.19
C ILE A 422 33.59 -12.88 -16.85
N ASN A 423 32.68 -12.00 -16.42
CA ASN A 423 31.34 -12.36 -15.96
C ASN A 423 30.21 -11.52 -16.59
N SER A 424 30.52 -10.42 -17.28
CA SER A 424 29.54 -9.58 -17.98
C SER A 424 30.07 -9.08 -19.32
N ASP A 425 29.15 -8.73 -20.22
CA ASP A 425 29.38 -8.04 -21.49
C ASP A 425 30.05 -6.66 -21.35
N ASP A 426 29.90 -6.01 -20.20
CA ASP A 426 30.53 -4.72 -19.87
C ASP A 426 31.91 -4.86 -19.18
N ASP A 427 32.37 -6.09 -18.93
CA ASP A 427 33.67 -6.31 -18.29
C ASP A 427 34.82 -5.93 -19.23
N VAL A 428 35.78 -5.20 -18.68
CA VAL A 428 37.02 -4.86 -19.38
C VAL A 428 37.92 -6.09 -19.43
N ILE A 429 38.37 -6.43 -20.64
CA ILE A 429 39.33 -7.52 -20.86
C ILE A 429 40.71 -7.02 -20.42
N PHE A 430 41.28 -7.66 -19.41
CA PHE A 430 42.63 -7.34 -18.92
C PHE A 430 43.67 -7.92 -19.89
N GLU A 431 44.52 -7.07 -20.46
CA GLU A 431 45.45 -7.46 -21.52
C GLU A 431 46.91 -7.15 -21.18
N TRP A 432 47.84 -7.84 -21.84
CA TRP A 432 49.21 -7.35 -21.97
C TRP A 432 49.27 -6.33 -23.11
N ILE A 433 49.77 -5.13 -22.80
CA ILE A 433 49.80 -4.01 -23.75
C ILE A 433 51.27 -3.71 -24.09
N PRO A 434 51.70 -3.92 -25.35
CA PRO A 434 53.03 -3.55 -25.79
C PRO A 434 53.30 -2.05 -25.58
N TYR A 435 54.43 -1.70 -24.96
CA TYR A 435 54.74 -0.30 -24.62
C TYR A 435 54.81 0.63 -25.84
N ASN A 436 55.25 0.11 -26.99
CA ASN A 436 55.27 0.83 -28.27
C ASN A 436 53.86 1.13 -28.85
N GLY A 437 52.81 0.58 -28.21
CA GLY A 437 51.41 0.88 -28.49
C GLY A 437 50.94 2.22 -27.89
N PHE A 438 51.72 2.86 -27.01
CA PHE A 438 51.42 4.19 -26.47
C PHE A 438 52.10 5.30 -27.27
N ILE A 439 51.37 6.37 -27.54
CA ILE A 439 51.90 7.63 -28.11
C ILE A 439 51.48 8.81 -27.25
N GLU A 440 52.16 9.95 -27.46
CA GLU A 440 51.86 11.20 -26.76
C GLU A 440 51.88 11.01 -25.24
N ILE A 441 52.92 10.33 -24.73
CA ILE A 441 53.07 10.11 -23.29
C ILE A 441 53.50 11.44 -22.64
N GLU A 442 52.65 11.98 -21.77
CA GLU A 442 52.91 13.22 -21.01
C GLU A 442 52.91 12.94 -19.51
N GLU A 443 54.01 13.29 -18.83
CA GLU A 443 54.13 13.18 -17.37
C GLU A 443 53.32 14.26 -16.63
N ILE A 444 52.68 13.89 -15.52
CA ILE A 444 51.86 14.82 -14.75
C ILE A 444 52.74 15.57 -13.73
N ASN A 445 52.92 16.88 -13.95
CA ASN A 445 53.71 17.74 -13.07
C ASN A 445 53.26 17.65 -11.59
N GLY A 446 54.20 17.29 -10.70
CA GLY A 446 53.97 17.15 -9.27
C GLY A 446 53.60 15.74 -8.80
N TYR A 447 53.42 14.78 -9.71
CA TYR A 447 53.08 13.40 -9.39
C TYR A 447 53.93 12.43 -10.22
N TYR A 448 55.12 12.09 -9.70
CA TYR A 448 56.13 11.25 -10.38
C TYR A 448 55.67 9.83 -10.77
N GLU A 449 54.48 9.39 -10.31
CA GLU A 449 53.96 8.03 -10.56
C GLU A 449 52.95 7.95 -11.71
N PHE A 450 52.52 9.06 -12.31
CA PHE A 450 51.43 9.07 -13.30
C PHE A 450 51.78 9.82 -14.60
N ALA A 451 51.31 9.27 -15.72
CA ALA A 451 51.33 9.91 -17.04
C ALA A 451 50.01 9.68 -17.78
N ILE A 452 49.70 10.53 -18.77
CA ILE A 452 48.63 10.29 -19.75
C ILE A 452 49.23 9.87 -21.07
N ALA A 453 48.53 9.04 -21.84
CA ALA A 453 48.96 8.60 -23.17
C ALA A 453 47.75 8.21 -24.04
N ILE A 454 47.97 8.04 -25.35
CA ILE A 454 46.99 7.45 -26.26
C ILE A 454 47.42 6.01 -26.58
N TRP A 455 46.53 5.05 -26.34
CA TRP A 455 46.70 3.67 -26.76
C TRP A 455 46.19 3.47 -28.20
N LYS A 456 47.10 3.23 -29.15
CA LYS A 456 46.79 3.12 -30.59
C LYS A 456 45.75 2.07 -30.91
N ASP A 457 45.96 0.85 -30.41
CA ASP A 457 45.07 -0.28 -30.69
C ASP A 457 43.81 -0.21 -29.82
N GLY A 458 43.95 0.32 -28.61
CA GLY A 458 42.86 0.50 -27.66
C GLY A 458 42.23 -0.80 -27.14
N PRO A 459 41.29 -0.69 -26.20
CA PRO A 459 40.73 -1.84 -25.50
C PRO A 459 39.77 -2.66 -26.39
N LEU A 460 39.77 -3.97 -26.17
CA LEU A 460 38.80 -4.88 -26.76
C LEU A 460 37.47 -4.82 -25.99
N HIS A 461 36.36 -4.55 -26.68
CA HIS A 461 34.99 -4.53 -26.11
C HIS A 461 34.01 -5.34 -26.97
N TYR A 462 32.89 -5.77 -26.38
CA TYR A 462 31.83 -6.48 -27.10
C TYR A 462 30.86 -5.48 -27.77
N ASN A 463 30.58 -5.65 -29.05
CA ASN A 463 29.58 -4.87 -29.77
C ASN A 463 28.25 -5.63 -29.82
N ILE A 464 27.28 -5.23 -29.01
CA ILE A 464 25.97 -5.90 -28.89
C ILE A 464 25.20 -5.88 -30.23
N HIS A 465 25.34 -4.83 -31.04
CA HIS A 465 24.60 -4.72 -32.31
C HIS A 465 25.16 -5.57 -33.45
N LYS A 466 26.44 -5.93 -33.38
CA LYS A 466 27.13 -6.73 -34.41
C LYS A 466 27.55 -8.11 -33.91
N GLU A 467 27.27 -8.42 -32.64
CA GLU A 467 27.59 -9.68 -31.97
C GLU A 467 29.08 -10.11 -32.13
N GLU A 468 29.99 -9.13 -32.10
CA GLU A 468 31.42 -9.32 -32.35
C GLU A 468 32.27 -8.42 -31.43
N HIS A 469 33.50 -8.85 -31.13
CA HIS A 469 34.45 -8.06 -30.36
C HIS A 469 35.20 -7.08 -31.26
N LYS A 470 35.27 -5.81 -30.85
CA LYS A 470 36.00 -4.76 -31.57
C LYS A 470 36.96 -4.02 -30.68
N ARG A 471 38.08 -3.61 -31.27
CA ARG A 471 38.98 -2.64 -30.65
C ARG A 471 38.50 -1.23 -30.92
N LYS A 472 38.52 -0.40 -29.88
CA LYS A 472 38.32 1.04 -30.03
C LYS A 472 39.69 1.71 -30.14
N SER A 473 40.19 1.89 -31.36
CA SER A 473 41.50 2.49 -31.61
C SER A 473 41.61 3.92 -31.06
N CYS A 474 42.82 4.31 -30.66
CA CYS A 474 43.16 5.65 -30.16
C CYS A 474 42.38 6.07 -28.91
N ASP A 475 42.40 5.23 -27.87
CA ASP A 475 41.75 5.55 -26.59
C ASP A 475 42.73 6.24 -25.63
N GLY A 476 42.25 7.29 -24.93
CA GLY A 476 43.01 7.99 -23.90
C GLY A 476 43.16 7.13 -22.64
N VAL A 477 44.39 6.98 -22.15
CA VAL A 477 44.73 6.14 -21.00
C VAL A 477 45.58 6.87 -19.97
N VAL A 478 45.41 6.48 -18.71
CA VAL A 478 46.27 6.93 -17.60
C VAL A 478 47.23 5.79 -17.26
N LEU A 479 48.53 6.09 -17.27
CA LEU A 479 49.61 5.17 -16.94
C LEU A 479 50.05 5.41 -15.49
N LYS A 480 50.03 4.36 -14.66
CA LYS A 480 50.62 4.37 -13.31
C LYS A 480 51.89 3.54 -13.28
N PHE A 481 53.02 4.16 -13.00
CA PHE A 481 54.32 3.51 -12.90
C PHE A 481 54.50 2.85 -11.52
N LEU A 482 54.94 1.59 -11.51
CA LEU A 482 55.14 0.79 -10.30
C LEU A 482 56.63 0.68 -9.95
N TYR A 483 57.25 1.77 -9.49
CA TYR A 483 58.70 1.85 -9.25
C TYR A 483 59.22 0.89 -8.17
N ASP A 484 58.41 0.57 -7.16
CA ASP A 484 58.83 -0.26 -6.01
C ASP A 484 58.91 -1.77 -6.32
N LEU A 485 58.58 -2.20 -7.55
CA LEU A 485 58.38 -3.62 -7.87
C LEU A 485 59.02 -3.98 -9.22
N GLN A 486 60.28 -4.42 -9.19
CA GLN A 486 61.04 -4.78 -10.40
C GLN A 486 60.87 -6.27 -10.79
N ASP A 487 60.52 -7.14 -9.84
CA ASP A 487 60.32 -8.58 -10.06
C ASP A 487 58.85 -9.00 -9.94
N VAL A 488 58.42 -9.97 -10.76
CA VAL A 488 57.07 -10.54 -10.73
C VAL A 488 56.94 -11.54 -9.57
N THR A 489 56.85 -11.02 -8.35
CA THR A 489 56.61 -11.79 -7.12
C THR A 489 55.10 -11.96 -6.85
N ASP A 490 54.72 -12.82 -5.89
CA ASP A 490 53.31 -12.93 -5.48
C ASP A 490 52.80 -11.63 -4.84
N GLU A 491 53.67 -10.86 -4.19
CA GLU A 491 53.35 -9.53 -3.65
C GLU A 491 53.00 -8.53 -4.77
N PHE A 492 53.75 -8.54 -5.87
CA PHE A 492 53.43 -7.74 -7.06
C PHE A 492 52.06 -8.10 -7.61
N LEU A 493 51.77 -9.39 -7.80
CA LEU A 493 50.49 -9.86 -8.35
C LEU A 493 49.31 -9.52 -7.43
N ASN A 494 49.46 -9.67 -6.11
CA ASN A 494 48.44 -9.29 -5.13
C ASN A 494 48.17 -7.78 -5.16
N LYS A 495 49.22 -6.96 -5.31
CA LYS A 495 49.08 -5.51 -5.43
C LYS A 495 48.33 -5.15 -6.72
N VAL A 496 48.67 -5.77 -7.84
CA VAL A 496 47.93 -5.62 -9.11
C VAL A 496 46.46 -6.04 -8.95
N GLU A 497 46.19 -7.20 -8.35
CA GLU A 497 44.82 -7.71 -8.14
C GLU A 497 43.99 -6.77 -7.24
N SER A 498 44.60 -6.10 -6.26
CA SER A 498 43.92 -5.10 -5.42
C SER A 498 43.36 -3.91 -6.24
N TYR A 499 44.05 -3.51 -7.31
CA TYR A 499 43.56 -2.47 -8.22
C TYR A 499 42.43 -2.96 -9.14
N LEU A 500 42.38 -4.28 -9.41
CA LEU A 500 41.37 -4.90 -10.26
C LEU A 500 40.01 -5.02 -9.56
N ASN A 501 39.99 -5.13 -8.22
CA ASN A 501 38.77 -5.30 -7.43
C ASN A 501 37.82 -4.09 -7.42
N ASN A 502 38.27 -2.89 -7.79
CA ASN A 502 37.42 -1.69 -7.89
C ASN A 502 36.96 -1.36 -9.34
N LYS A 503 37.50 -2.04 -10.37
CA LYS A 503 37.32 -1.85 -11.85
C LYS A 503 37.60 -0.40 -12.35
N LYS A 504 38.17 -0.07 -13.51
CA LYS A 504 38.34 -0.65 -14.85
C LYS A 504 39.78 -0.39 -15.35
N VAL A 505 40.65 -1.38 -15.14
CA VAL A 505 42.05 -1.39 -15.60
C VAL A 505 42.11 -2.14 -16.93
N TYR A 506 42.73 -1.56 -17.95
CA TYR A 506 42.87 -2.19 -19.26
C TYR A 506 43.92 -3.27 -19.31
N GLY A 507 44.99 -3.12 -18.55
CA GLY A 507 46.08 -4.07 -18.66
C GLY A 507 47.35 -3.67 -17.95
N LEU A 508 48.39 -4.45 -18.24
CA LEU A 508 49.75 -4.19 -17.84
C LEU A 508 50.61 -3.93 -19.07
N SER A 509 51.60 -3.05 -18.89
CA SER A 509 52.70 -2.87 -19.82
C SER A 509 54.01 -2.89 -19.04
N GLN A 510 55.13 -2.95 -19.76
CA GLN A 510 56.45 -2.76 -19.18
C GLN A 510 57.25 -1.83 -20.07
N ASN A 511 57.85 -0.81 -19.46
CA ASN A 511 58.78 0.05 -20.18
C ASN A 511 60.03 -0.78 -20.57
N PRO A 512 60.39 -0.85 -21.86
CA PRO A 512 61.47 -1.72 -22.34
C PRO A 512 62.86 -1.25 -21.85
N ASP A 513 63.02 0.04 -21.56
CA ASP A 513 64.28 0.66 -21.16
C ASP A 513 64.47 0.58 -19.65
N THR A 514 63.45 0.97 -18.87
CA THR A 514 63.55 1.03 -17.39
C THR A 514 63.15 -0.28 -16.71
N LYS A 515 62.51 -1.20 -17.44
CA LYS A 515 61.90 -2.45 -16.92
C LYS A 515 60.79 -2.25 -15.88
N VAL A 516 60.36 -1.00 -15.65
CA VAL A 516 59.26 -0.68 -14.72
C VAL A 516 57.92 -1.14 -15.31
N TYR A 517 57.14 -1.85 -14.50
CA TYR A 517 55.78 -2.24 -14.85
C TYR A 517 54.80 -1.06 -14.73
N ILE A 518 53.83 -1.03 -15.63
CA ILE A 518 52.88 0.07 -15.77
C ILE A 518 51.46 -0.49 -15.75
N LEU A 519 50.63 0.02 -14.85
CA LEU A 519 49.18 -0.22 -14.88
C LEU A 519 48.49 0.79 -15.78
N VAL A 520 47.60 0.30 -16.64
CA VAL A 520 46.94 1.12 -17.67
C VAL A 520 45.46 1.25 -17.31
N PHE A 521 45.02 2.48 -17.03
CA PHE A 521 43.65 2.81 -16.64
C PHE A 521 42.92 3.52 -17.78
N ASN A 522 41.60 3.37 -17.84
CA ASN A 522 40.77 4.26 -18.65
C ASN A 522 40.73 5.67 -18.04
N GLU A 523 40.92 6.69 -18.88
CA GLU A 523 40.95 8.10 -18.45
C GLU A 523 39.63 8.58 -17.83
N ILE A 524 38.49 8.27 -18.47
CA ILE A 524 37.15 8.70 -18.02
C ILE A 524 36.82 8.08 -16.66
N TYR A 525 37.04 6.78 -16.51
CA TYR A 525 36.72 6.05 -15.28
C TYR A 525 37.69 6.37 -14.14
N PHE A 526 38.97 6.62 -14.42
CA PHE A 526 39.90 7.07 -13.40
C PHE A 526 39.45 8.41 -12.77
N ALA A 527 38.87 9.29 -13.57
CA ALA A 527 38.28 10.57 -13.15
C ALA A 527 36.93 10.45 -12.43
N GLU A 528 36.30 9.27 -12.41
CA GLU A 528 35.06 9.02 -11.66
C GLU A 528 35.33 8.86 -10.17
N ASP A 529 36.35 8.09 -9.79
CA ASP A 529 36.66 7.86 -8.37
C ASP A 529 37.63 8.88 -7.78
N ASN A 530 38.35 9.62 -8.63
CA ASN A 530 39.39 10.54 -8.20
C ASN A 530 39.15 11.95 -8.72
N CYS A 531 39.50 12.93 -7.90
CA CYS A 531 39.42 14.34 -8.24
C CYS A 531 40.35 14.68 -9.42
N VAL A 532 39.81 15.13 -10.54
CA VAL A 532 40.61 15.54 -11.72
C VAL A 532 41.62 16.67 -11.46
N LYS A 533 41.48 17.40 -10.34
CA LYS A 533 42.37 18.52 -9.98
C LYS A 533 43.51 18.13 -9.05
N CYS A 534 43.28 17.17 -8.15
CA CYS A 534 44.26 16.79 -7.12
C CYS A 534 44.49 15.28 -6.99
N TYR A 535 43.79 14.50 -7.80
CA TYR A 535 43.84 13.05 -7.94
C TYR A 535 43.61 12.24 -6.65
N ASN A 536 43.15 12.90 -5.58
CA ASN A 536 42.64 12.24 -4.39
C ASN A 536 41.27 11.61 -4.66
N LYS A 537 41.03 10.46 -4.01
CA LYS A 537 39.73 9.80 -4.02
C LYS A 537 38.64 10.76 -3.53
N TYR A 538 37.48 10.77 -4.18
CA TYR A 538 36.34 11.52 -3.64
C TYR A 538 35.87 10.88 -2.33
N ASP A 539 35.52 11.71 -1.34
CA ASP A 539 35.06 11.21 -0.03
C ASP A 539 33.71 10.48 -0.14
N ASN A 540 32.88 10.87 -1.13
CA ASN A 540 31.51 10.37 -1.34
C ASN A 540 31.22 10.16 -2.85
N SER A 541 30.18 9.39 -3.19
CA SER A 541 29.73 9.07 -4.58
C SER A 541 29.25 10.27 -5.43
N ASP A 542 29.45 11.50 -4.95
CA ASP A 542 28.94 12.73 -5.56
C ASP A 542 30.01 13.57 -6.28
N TYR A 543 31.23 13.04 -6.46
CA TYR A 543 32.35 13.71 -7.13
C TYR A 543 32.77 15.02 -6.46
N TYR A 544 32.59 15.10 -5.13
CA TYR A 544 32.91 16.24 -4.31
C TYR A 544 34.25 16.04 -3.60
N CYS A 545 35.20 16.97 -3.82
CA CYS A 545 36.54 16.89 -3.25
C CYS A 545 36.71 17.92 -2.13
N LYS A 546 36.63 17.45 -0.87
CA LYS A 546 36.78 18.30 0.32
C LYS A 546 38.14 19.00 0.41
N PRO A 547 39.29 18.38 0.08
CA PRO A 547 40.57 19.08 0.01
C PRO A 547 40.58 20.25 -0.99
N CYS A 548 40.05 20.05 -2.20
CA CYS A 548 39.95 21.13 -3.19
C CYS A 548 39.01 22.25 -2.75
N GLN A 549 37.95 21.93 -1.99
CA GLN A 549 37.08 22.94 -1.41
C GLN A 549 37.82 23.78 -0.36
N ILE A 550 38.49 23.14 0.60
CA ILE A 550 39.21 23.86 1.66
C ILE A 550 40.21 24.83 1.03
N SER A 551 40.98 24.34 0.05
CA SER A 551 41.88 25.17 -0.74
C SER A 551 41.18 26.34 -1.45
N TYR A 552 40.00 26.11 -2.05
CA TYR A 552 39.22 27.18 -2.66
C TYR A 552 38.81 28.26 -1.65
N PHE A 553 38.31 27.88 -0.46
CA PHE A 553 37.89 28.85 0.55
C PHE A 553 39.07 29.62 1.15
N GLU A 554 40.18 28.94 1.41
CA GLU A 554 41.41 29.58 1.91
C GLU A 554 41.93 30.62 0.91
N ASN A 555 42.03 30.26 -0.37
CA ASN A 555 42.53 31.14 -1.42
C ASN A 555 41.61 32.35 -1.71
N ASN A 556 40.31 32.23 -1.43
CA ASN A 556 39.32 33.27 -1.77
C ASN A 556 38.76 34.00 -0.54
N PHE A 557 39.30 33.78 0.66
CA PHE A 557 38.72 34.32 1.90
C PHE A 557 38.67 35.85 1.95
N SER A 558 39.57 36.54 1.24
CA SER A 558 39.57 38.01 1.12
C SER A 558 38.23 38.57 0.63
N ASN A 559 37.47 37.81 -0.16
CA ASN A 559 36.17 38.21 -0.70
C ASN A 559 35.03 38.21 0.35
N TRP A 560 35.24 37.59 1.52
CA TRP A 560 34.22 37.42 2.56
C TRP A 560 34.59 38.07 3.89
N SER A 561 35.59 38.95 3.90
CA SER A 561 36.00 39.65 5.12
C SER A 561 34.95 40.69 5.52
N SER A 562 34.45 40.57 6.75
CA SER A 562 33.52 41.51 7.37
C SER A 562 34.20 42.74 7.99
N GLY A 563 35.54 42.73 8.09
CA GLY A 563 36.29 43.68 8.91
C GLY A 563 36.19 43.43 10.43
N ASN A 564 35.41 42.43 10.87
CA ASN A 564 35.30 42.00 12.26
C ASN A 564 35.85 40.59 12.44
N GLU A 565 36.89 40.44 13.25
CA GLU A 565 37.60 39.17 13.43
C GLU A 565 36.72 38.05 14.01
N ASN A 566 35.78 38.39 14.90
CA ASN A 566 34.89 37.41 15.49
C ASN A 566 33.86 36.87 14.47
N ILE A 567 33.37 37.74 13.58
CA ILE A 567 32.49 37.35 12.46
C ILE A 567 33.26 36.55 11.41
N ASN A 568 34.49 36.93 11.10
CA ASN A 568 35.36 36.19 10.18
C ASN A 568 35.63 34.75 10.68
N LYS A 569 35.91 34.58 11.98
CA LYS A 569 36.04 33.25 12.60
C LYS A 569 34.75 32.42 12.49
N LEU A 570 33.59 33.06 12.67
CA LEU A 570 32.29 32.39 12.52
C LEU A 570 32.04 31.94 11.08
N ILE A 571 32.36 32.76 10.09
CA ILE A 571 32.24 32.42 8.66
C ILE A 571 33.11 31.21 8.33
N ARG A 572 34.41 31.24 8.70
CA ARG A 572 35.33 30.11 8.48
C ARG A 572 34.81 28.82 9.10
N LYS A 573 34.36 28.88 10.36
CA LYS A 573 33.80 27.72 11.06
C LYS A 573 32.62 27.10 10.31
N ASN A 574 31.78 27.89 9.65
CA ASN A 574 30.63 27.35 8.92
C ASN A 574 30.97 26.91 7.50
N GLN A 575 31.92 27.55 6.82
CA GLN A 575 32.44 27.07 5.54
C GLN A 575 33.07 25.67 5.66
N LEU A 576 33.76 25.39 6.77
CA LEU A 576 34.35 24.07 7.06
C LEU A 576 33.32 22.98 7.43
N LYS A 577 32.07 23.35 7.74
CA LYS A 577 30.99 22.37 7.99
C LYS A 577 30.35 21.82 6.72
N ILE A 578 30.63 22.44 5.57
CA ILE A 578 30.08 21.98 4.30
C ILE A 578 30.54 20.54 4.04
N SER A 579 29.59 19.68 3.71
CA SER A 579 29.81 18.24 3.53
C SER A 579 29.19 17.70 2.25
N ASN A 580 28.35 18.49 1.60
CA ASN A 580 27.66 18.14 0.36
C ASN A 580 27.77 19.27 -0.67
N TYR A 581 27.74 18.93 -1.97
CA TYR A 581 27.72 19.90 -3.07
C TYR A 581 26.46 20.79 -3.08
N SER A 582 25.35 20.29 -2.51
CA SER A 582 24.08 21.01 -2.41
C SER A 582 24.02 22.02 -1.26
N ASP A 583 25.00 21.98 -0.34
CA ASP A 583 25.13 22.94 0.74
C ASP A 583 25.41 24.33 0.17
N THR A 584 24.80 25.35 0.77
CA THR A 584 25.07 26.74 0.39
C THR A 584 26.22 27.28 1.22
N VAL A 585 27.12 28.04 0.58
CA VAL A 585 28.26 28.65 1.27
C VAL A 585 27.76 29.79 2.16
N PHE A 586 28.06 29.70 3.45
CA PHE A 586 27.80 30.77 4.41
C PHE A 586 28.86 31.87 4.26
N GLU A 587 28.45 33.11 3.98
CA GLU A 587 29.38 34.21 3.69
C GLU A 587 29.02 35.55 4.32
N TRP A 588 29.95 36.51 4.28
CA TRP A 588 29.65 37.92 4.53
C TRP A 588 29.03 38.55 3.29
N ILE A 589 27.92 39.25 3.47
CA ILE A 589 27.17 39.88 2.38
C ILE A 589 27.15 41.38 2.63
N SER A 590 27.77 42.15 1.72
CA SER A 590 27.75 43.61 1.82
C SER A 590 26.33 44.14 1.63
N TYR A 591 25.88 45.02 2.53
CA TYR A 591 24.49 45.49 2.56
C TYR A 591 24.04 46.18 1.25
N ASN A 592 24.96 46.86 0.56
CA ASN A 592 24.71 47.50 -0.73
C ASN A 592 24.40 46.52 -1.88
N LYS A 593 24.53 45.20 -1.66
CA LYS A 593 24.15 44.16 -2.62
C LYS A 593 22.67 43.80 -2.57
N PHE A 594 21.93 44.29 -1.58
CA PHE A 594 20.47 44.16 -1.52
C PHE A 594 19.77 45.29 -2.27
N THR A 595 18.72 44.94 -3.00
CA THR A 595 17.84 45.88 -3.69
C THR A 595 16.38 45.49 -3.48
N ASN A 596 15.46 46.42 -3.74
CA ASN A 596 14.03 46.22 -3.52
C ASN A 596 13.74 45.72 -2.09
N ILE A 597 14.32 46.40 -1.10
CA ILE A 597 14.07 46.10 0.31
C ILE A 597 12.64 46.55 0.61
N ASN A 598 11.75 45.59 0.86
CA ASN A 598 10.38 45.86 1.27
C ASN A 598 10.33 45.80 2.80
N GLU A 599 10.25 46.98 3.41
CA GLU A 599 10.10 47.14 4.86
C GLU A 599 8.72 46.61 5.27
N THR A 600 8.69 45.63 6.18
CA THR A 600 7.41 45.16 6.73
C THR A 600 6.99 46.02 7.92
N GLU A 601 5.69 46.18 8.16
CA GLU A 601 5.17 46.89 9.34
C GLU A 601 5.68 46.31 10.68
N ASN A 602 6.25 45.10 10.64
CA ASN A 602 6.85 44.41 11.76
C ASN A 602 8.38 44.62 11.74
N SER A 603 8.90 45.41 12.68
CA SER A 603 10.31 45.86 12.74
C SER A 603 11.38 44.77 12.99
N SER A 604 11.07 43.50 12.72
CA SER A 604 11.93 42.34 13.00
C SER A 604 12.52 41.66 11.76
N PHE A 605 11.96 41.90 10.57
CA PHE A 605 12.52 41.39 9.31
C PHE A 605 12.05 42.19 8.08
N ASP A 606 12.85 42.12 7.01
CA ASP A 606 12.51 42.63 5.68
C ASP A 606 12.64 41.54 4.61
N THR A 607 12.15 41.81 3.40
CA THR A 607 12.47 41.00 2.20
C THR A 607 13.25 41.82 1.20
N ALA A 608 14.21 41.21 0.49
CA ALA A 608 15.04 41.90 -0.49
C ALA A 608 15.47 40.98 -1.64
N ILE A 609 16.00 41.57 -2.71
CA ILE A 609 16.70 40.87 -3.79
C ILE A 609 18.19 41.01 -3.57
N TRP A 610 18.88 39.89 -3.38
CA TRP A 610 20.34 39.81 -3.34
C TRP A 610 20.90 39.63 -4.76
N LYS A 611 21.53 40.68 -5.30
CA LYS A 611 22.02 40.72 -6.69
C LYS A 611 23.01 39.61 -7.02
N ASP A 612 24.03 39.47 -6.19
CA ASP A 612 25.07 38.46 -6.39
C ASP A 612 24.52 37.06 -6.10
N GLY A 613 23.63 36.95 -5.11
CA GLY A 613 22.97 35.70 -4.73
C GLY A 613 23.93 34.62 -4.16
N PRO A 614 23.39 33.49 -3.68
CA PRO A 614 24.16 32.50 -2.95
C PRO A 614 25.16 31.75 -3.84
N LEU A 615 26.33 31.45 -3.27
CA LEU A 615 27.36 30.63 -3.90
C LEU A 615 27.11 29.14 -3.63
N ARG A 616 27.08 28.33 -4.68
CA ARG A 616 26.89 26.86 -4.61
C ARG A 616 27.82 26.13 -5.56
N TYR A 617 28.13 24.87 -5.25
CA TYR A 617 28.95 24.04 -6.13
C TYR A 617 28.10 23.47 -7.27
N SER A 618 28.49 23.74 -8.52
CA SER A 618 27.84 23.13 -9.70
C SER A 618 28.44 21.76 -9.97
N LYS A 619 27.60 20.71 -9.90
CA LYS A 619 28.01 19.32 -10.23
C LYS A 619 28.44 19.20 -11.70
N LEU A 620 27.76 19.89 -12.61
CA LEU A 620 28.05 19.86 -14.05
C LEU A 620 29.39 20.55 -14.37
N ASP A 621 29.67 21.69 -13.75
CA ASP A 621 30.84 22.50 -14.09
C ASP A 621 32.04 22.28 -13.17
N LYS A 622 31.88 21.50 -12.09
CA LYS A 622 32.91 21.24 -11.06
C LYS A 622 33.55 22.52 -10.48
N LEU A 623 32.74 23.58 -10.36
CA LEU A 623 33.13 24.92 -9.92
C LEU A 623 32.01 25.58 -9.10
N TYR A 624 32.37 26.52 -8.24
CA TYR A 624 31.41 27.34 -7.50
C TYR A 624 30.77 28.39 -8.43
N LYS A 625 29.43 28.42 -8.46
CA LYS A 625 28.63 29.38 -9.23
C LYS A 625 27.65 30.11 -8.31
N ARG A 626 27.39 31.38 -8.64
CA ARG A 626 26.41 32.21 -7.94
C ARG A 626 25.04 32.12 -8.59
N LYS A 627 23.98 32.02 -7.79
CA LYS A 627 22.59 32.12 -8.26
C LYS A 627 22.13 33.57 -8.17
N LEU A 628 22.32 34.34 -9.24
CA LEU A 628 22.03 35.78 -9.26
C LEU A 628 20.57 36.11 -8.91
N ASN A 629 20.36 37.30 -8.34
CA ASN A 629 19.05 37.90 -8.03
C ASN A 629 18.15 37.02 -7.13
N GLU A 630 18.72 36.37 -6.12
CA GLU A 630 17.96 35.54 -5.19
C GLU A 630 17.12 36.41 -4.25
N LYS A 631 15.83 36.09 -4.11
CA LYS A 631 14.94 36.73 -3.12
C LYS A 631 15.24 36.15 -1.73
N VAL A 632 15.53 37.03 -0.77
CA VAL A 632 15.99 36.68 0.58
C VAL A 632 15.15 37.35 1.65
N LEU A 633 15.13 36.74 2.83
CA LEU A 633 14.60 37.34 4.05
C LEU A 633 15.76 37.89 4.88
N LEU A 634 15.65 39.15 5.30
CA LEU A 634 16.62 39.85 6.12
C LEU A 634 16.10 39.90 7.56
N LYS A 635 16.62 39.05 8.44
CA LYS A 635 16.20 39.01 9.85
C LYS A 635 17.14 39.87 10.69
N TYR A 636 16.60 40.92 11.31
CA TYR A 636 17.37 41.83 12.14
C TYR A 636 17.63 41.24 13.54
N LEU A 637 18.87 41.37 14.01
CA LEU A 637 19.31 40.91 15.31
C LEU A 637 19.54 42.14 16.20
N ASN A 638 18.47 42.69 16.77
CA ASN A 638 18.46 43.97 17.50
C ASN A 638 19.68 44.19 18.41
N ASN A 639 20.31 45.37 18.26
CA ASN A 639 21.35 46.02 19.08
C ASN A 639 21.69 45.35 20.43
N SER A 640 22.60 44.38 20.40
CA SER A 640 23.46 44.11 21.55
C SER A 640 24.86 44.60 21.22
N ASN A 641 25.36 45.56 22.00
CA ASN A 641 26.69 46.19 21.84
C ASN A 641 27.88 45.21 22.03
N ASN A 642 27.62 43.91 22.20
CA ASN A 642 28.61 42.86 22.42
C ASN A 642 28.55 41.82 21.29
N SER A 643 29.65 41.68 20.54
CA SER A 643 29.77 40.70 19.46
C SER A 643 29.63 39.25 19.94
N GLN A 644 29.93 38.95 21.21
CA GLN A 644 29.83 37.59 21.73
C GLN A 644 28.38 37.15 21.98
N ASP A 645 27.52 38.08 22.41
CA ASP A 645 26.09 37.80 22.62
C ASP A 645 25.35 37.57 21.29
N ILE A 646 25.78 38.27 20.24
CA ILE A 646 25.29 38.08 18.86
C ILE A 646 25.69 36.70 18.34
N ILE A 647 26.94 36.28 18.56
CA ILE A 647 27.43 34.95 18.16
C ILE A 647 26.64 33.85 18.87
N ASN A 648 26.36 33.97 20.16
CA ASN A 648 25.56 32.99 20.90
C ASN A 648 24.11 32.90 20.39
N LYS A 649 23.49 34.04 20.02
CA LYS A 649 22.16 34.06 19.37
C LYS A 649 22.18 33.45 17.95
N LEU A 650 23.27 33.66 17.22
CA LEU A 650 23.45 33.19 15.85
C LEU A 650 23.63 31.67 15.76
N VAL A 651 24.37 31.05 16.69
CA VAL A 651 24.71 29.61 16.62
C VAL A 651 23.49 28.71 16.44
N TYR A 652 22.34 29.05 17.03
CA TYR A 652 21.09 28.29 16.91
C TYR A 652 20.22 28.66 15.70
N SER A 653 20.45 29.81 15.06
CA SER A 653 19.61 30.32 13.96
C SER A 653 20.26 30.19 12.58
N MET A 654 21.52 29.76 12.51
CA MET A 654 22.34 29.78 11.28
C MET A 654 22.14 28.58 10.34
N GLU A 655 21.52 27.51 10.81
CA GLU A 655 21.32 26.32 9.98
C GLU A 655 20.44 26.63 8.76
N GLY A 656 20.99 26.44 7.56
CA GLY A 656 20.32 26.75 6.29
C GLY A 656 20.30 28.23 5.88
N SER A 657 21.01 29.10 6.58
CA SER A 657 21.16 30.53 6.22
C SER A 657 22.22 30.76 5.14
N TYR A 658 22.11 31.86 4.40
CA TYR A 658 23.07 32.23 3.35
C TYR A 658 24.27 33.00 3.89
N GLY A 659 24.12 33.72 4.99
CA GLY A 659 25.20 34.56 5.48
C GLY A 659 24.77 35.62 6.47
N ILE A 660 25.71 36.50 6.80
CA ILE A 660 25.50 37.66 7.66
C ILE A 660 25.76 38.94 6.86
N SER A 661 24.95 39.95 7.10
CA SER A 661 25.18 41.32 6.68
C SER A 661 25.11 42.26 7.90
N GLN A 662 25.40 43.54 7.69
CA GLN A 662 25.22 44.57 8.70
C GLN A 662 24.63 45.81 8.05
N ASN A 663 23.56 46.35 8.65
CA ASN A 663 22.99 47.61 8.22
C ASN A 663 24.00 48.74 8.47
N PRO A 664 24.42 49.50 7.44
CA PRO A 664 25.42 50.54 7.61
C PRO A 664 24.92 51.71 8.48
N ASN A 665 23.60 51.95 8.50
CA ASN A 665 22.95 53.05 9.21
C ASN A 665 22.68 52.68 10.68
N THR A 666 21.99 51.56 10.91
CA THR A 666 21.59 51.16 12.28
C THR A 666 22.67 50.37 13.02
N LYS A 667 23.68 49.88 12.30
CA LYS A 667 24.72 48.94 12.78
C LYS A 667 24.20 47.57 13.22
N ASP A 668 22.91 47.29 13.06
CA ASP A 668 22.34 45.99 13.36
C ASP A 668 22.90 44.91 12.43
N PHE A 669 23.23 43.75 13.01
CA PHE A 669 23.54 42.57 12.23
C PHE A 669 22.26 41.95 11.66
N ILE A 670 22.37 41.47 10.43
CA ILE A 670 21.28 40.91 9.66
C ILE A 670 21.64 39.47 9.30
N LEU A 671 20.78 38.53 9.66
CA LEU A 671 20.88 37.16 9.18
C LEU A 671 20.13 37.05 7.85
N VAL A 672 20.83 36.59 6.81
CA VAL A 672 20.29 36.49 5.45
C VAL A 672 19.79 35.07 5.23
N LEU A 673 18.48 34.93 5.03
CA LEU A 673 17.77 33.65 5.00
C LEU A 673 17.14 33.36 3.63
N PRO A 674 17.12 32.09 3.19
CA PRO A 674 16.41 31.69 1.97
C PRO A 674 14.89 31.88 2.13
N LEU A 675 14.29 32.82 1.39
CA LEU A 675 12.88 33.17 1.57
C LEU A 675 11.92 31.98 1.40
N LYS A 676 12.28 31.00 0.57
CA LYS A 676 11.46 29.79 0.32
C LYS A 676 11.07 28.99 1.58
N TYR A 677 11.77 29.17 2.70
CA TYR A 677 11.48 28.47 3.96
C TYR A 677 10.81 29.35 5.03
N TYR A 678 10.47 30.59 4.69
CA TYR A 678 9.94 31.56 5.65
C TYR A 678 8.72 32.29 5.09
N CYS A 679 7.75 32.56 5.96
CA CYS A 679 6.54 33.27 5.62
C CYS A 679 6.83 34.70 5.19
N GLU A 680 6.41 35.07 3.96
CA GLU A 680 6.58 36.44 3.45
C GLU A 680 5.82 37.48 4.28
N ASN A 681 4.77 37.07 5.01
CA ASN A 681 3.89 37.95 5.78
C ASN A 681 4.33 38.18 7.24
N CYS A 682 5.11 37.27 7.83
CA CYS A 682 5.51 37.38 9.25
C CYS A 682 6.92 36.88 9.58
N GLY A 683 7.67 36.38 8.60
CA GLY A 683 9.06 35.93 8.77
C GLY A 683 9.21 34.66 9.61
N GLN A 684 8.12 33.97 9.96
CA GLN A 684 8.18 32.68 10.64
C GLN A 684 8.66 31.59 9.70
N LYS A 685 9.54 30.71 10.18
CA LYS A 685 9.98 29.52 9.44
C LYS A 685 8.80 28.58 9.25
N TYR A 686 8.63 28.05 8.04
CA TYR A 686 7.61 27.06 7.77
C TYR A 686 7.90 25.76 8.51
N SER A 687 6.84 25.15 9.02
CA SER A 687 6.88 23.91 9.80
C SER A 687 6.48 22.68 8.98
N ILE A 688 5.68 22.89 7.93
CA ILE A 688 5.14 21.83 7.06
C ILE A 688 5.20 22.24 5.58
N GLN A 689 5.22 21.25 4.67
CA GLN A 689 5.31 21.47 3.22
C GLN A 689 4.17 22.35 2.67
N PHE A 690 2.97 22.26 3.24
CA PHE A 690 1.85 23.12 2.85
C PHE A 690 2.15 24.61 2.99
N GLU A 691 2.83 25.03 4.07
CA GLU A 691 3.16 26.44 4.27
C GLU A 691 4.22 26.92 3.27
N ILE A 692 5.15 26.03 2.88
CA ILE A 692 6.16 26.27 1.83
C ILE A 692 5.46 26.51 0.49
N ASP A 693 4.57 25.61 0.11
CA ASP A 693 3.90 25.65 -1.18
C ASP A 693 2.93 26.85 -1.30
N SER A 694 2.22 27.15 -0.21
CA SER A 694 1.28 28.29 -0.14
C SER A 694 1.95 29.64 0.10
N ARG A 695 3.25 29.65 0.38
CA ARG A 695 4.04 30.84 0.75
C ARG A 695 3.48 31.65 1.93
N SER A 696 2.63 31.05 2.77
CA SER A 696 2.09 31.69 3.96
C SER A 696 1.98 30.68 5.10
N CYS A 697 2.43 31.05 6.30
CA CYS A 697 2.26 30.18 7.47
C CYS A 697 0.79 30.15 7.91
N ILE A 698 0.40 29.10 8.64
CA ILE A 698 -0.97 28.90 9.14
C ILE A 698 -1.43 30.13 9.92
N SER A 699 -0.59 30.70 10.79
CA SER A 699 -0.95 31.86 11.60
C SER A 699 -1.29 33.11 10.77
N CYS A 700 -0.62 33.31 9.64
CA CYS A 700 -0.96 34.38 8.70
C CYS A 700 -2.22 34.05 7.88
N GLN A 701 -2.41 32.79 7.51
CA GLN A 701 -3.59 32.36 6.76
C GLN A 701 -4.87 32.36 7.60
N THR A 702 -4.78 32.37 8.93
CA THR A 702 -5.95 32.38 9.82
C THR A 702 -6.24 33.73 10.45
N LYS A 703 -5.50 34.79 10.08
CA LYS A 703 -5.75 36.15 10.59
C LYS A 703 -7.21 36.55 10.33
N HIS A 704 -7.92 36.82 11.41
CA HIS A 704 -9.31 37.27 11.42
C HIS A 704 -9.54 38.17 12.63
N GLU A 705 -10.36 39.21 12.51
CA GLU A 705 -10.64 40.19 13.58
C GLU A 705 -11.20 39.52 14.83
N ASN A 706 -12.19 38.63 14.67
CA ASN A 706 -12.77 37.85 15.77
C ASN A 706 -11.85 36.68 16.19
N PRO A 707 -11.40 36.62 17.46
CA PRO A 707 -10.49 35.58 17.93
C PRO A 707 -11.11 34.18 17.98
N LYS A 708 -12.43 34.05 18.20
CA LYS A 708 -13.10 32.74 18.20
C LYS A 708 -13.09 32.11 16.79
N ILE A 709 -13.37 32.91 15.77
CA ILE A 709 -13.31 32.48 14.36
C ILE A 709 -11.88 32.14 13.95
N ARG A 710 -10.91 32.98 14.33
CA ARG A 710 -9.47 32.70 14.12
C ARG A 710 -9.08 31.34 14.71
N ASN A 711 -9.46 31.10 15.96
CA ASN A 711 -9.16 29.86 16.67
C ASN A 711 -9.86 28.65 16.02
N LEU A 712 -11.09 28.79 15.55
CA LEU A 712 -11.82 27.75 14.83
C LEU A 712 -11.08 27.34 13.54
N ILE A 713 -10.75 28.31 12.69
CA ILE A 713 -10.04 28.06 11.42
C ILE A 713 -8.68 27.41 11.71
N GLN A 714 -7.95 27.91 12.71
CA GLN A 714 -6.65 27.35 13.10
C GLN A 714 -6.77 25.91 13.60
N LYS A 715 -7.75 25.63 14.46
CA LYS A 715 -8.03 24.29 14.98
C LYS A 715 -8.36 23.31 13.85
N ILE A 716 -9.22 23.70 12.91
CA ILE A 716 -9.57 22.83 11.77
C ILE A 716 -8.35 22.59 10.88
N LYS A 717 -7.58 23.64 10.53
CA LYS A 717 -6.38 23.51 9.70
C LYS A 717 -5.25 22.68 10.33
N LEU A 718 -5.06 22.74 11.65
CA LEU A 718 -4.03 21.95 12.35
C LEU A 718 -4.38 20.46 12.43
N ASN A 719 -5.65 20.09 12.31
CA ASN A 719 -6.11 18.71 12.34
C ASN A 719 -6.08 18.02 10.95
N ILE A 720 -5.62 18.72 9.90
CA ILE A 720 -5.46 18.16 8.56
C ILE A 720 -4.15 17.38 8.49
N ASP A 721 -4.22 16.12 8.04
CA ASP A 721 -3.02 15.32 7.78
C ASP A 721 -2.43 15.66 6.40
N TYR A 722 -1.48 16.58 6.37
CA TYR A 722 -0.82 17.03 5.15
C TYR A 722 0.12 15.97 4.51
N ASN A 723 0.38 14.84 5.17
CA ASN A 723 1.36 13.84 4.74
C ASN A 723 0.75 12.66 3.95
N THR A 724 -0.58 12.52 3.89
CA THR A 724 -1.24 11.33 3.34
C THR A 724 -1.45 11.31 1.83
N GLY A 725 -0.97 12.31 1.07
CA GLY A 725 -1.15 12.38 -0.38
C GLY A 725 -2.63 12.37 -0.83
N SER A 726 -3.55 12.59 0.10
CA SER A 726 -4.99 12.46 -0.08
C SER A 726 -5.61 13.80 -0.49
N ASN A 727 -6.78 13.75 -1.12
CA ASN A 727 -7.59 14.88 -1.58
C ASN A 727 -8.15 15.72 -0.39
N ASN A 728 -7.27 16.23 0.47
CA ASN A 728 -7.64 17.03 1.63
C ASN A 728 -8.09 18.41 1.20
N ILE A 729 -9.30 18.75 1.63
CA ILE A 729 -9.93 20.06 1.43
C ILE A 729 -9.39 20.97 2.53
N ILE A 730 -8.88 22.13 2.16
CA ILE A 730 -8.48 23.15 3.14
C ILE A 730 -9.72 23.95 3.52
N PHE A 731 -10.03 23.97 4.81
CA PHE A 731 -11.04 24.85 5.38
C PHE A 731 -10.53 26.30 5.40
N GLU A 732 -11.23 27.22 4.74
CA GLU A 732 -10.78 28.61 4.56
C GLU A 732 -11.75 29.65 5.15
N TRP A 733 -11.21 30.80 5.55
CA TRP A 733 -12.01 32.03 5.60
C TRP A 733 -12.11 32.59 4.19
N ILE A 734 -13.33 32.77 3.69
CA ILE A 734 -13.57 33.20 2.31
C ILE A 734 -14.19 34.60 2.34
N PRO A 735 -13.50 35.63 1.83
CA PRO A 735 -14.06 36.97 1.70
C PRO A 735 -15.37 36.97 0.90
N TYR A 736 -16.37 37.74 1.34
CA TYR A 736 -17.71 37.68 0.73
C TYR A 736 -17.73 38.14 -0.74
N ASP A 737 -16.83 39.05 -1.12
CA ASP A 737 -16.66 39.56 -2.49
C ASP A 737 -16.12 38.51 -3.49
N GLN A 738 -15.72 37.34 -2.99
CA GLN A 738 -15.35 36.17 -3.79
C GLN A 738 -16.57 35.43 -4.38
N PHE A 739 -17.78 35.73 -3.93
CA PHE A 739 -19.00 35.08 -4.40
C PHE A 739 -19.71 35.91 -5.48
N ASN A 740 -19.94 35.31 -6.64
CA ASN A 740 -20.74 35.86 -7.74
C ASN A 740 -22.04 35.06 -7.93
N TYR A 741 -23.02 35.66 -8.61
CA TYR A 741 -24.28 35.00 -9.00
C TYR A 741 -25.00 34.35 -7.81
N ILE A 742 -25.16 35.11 -6.73
CA ILE A 742 -25.78 34.63 -5.50
C ILE A 742 -27.30 34.52 -5.70
N GLU A 743 -27.81 33.29 -5.68
CA GLU A 743 -29.22 32.98 -5.90
C GLU A 743 -29.80 32.20 -4.73
N LYS A 744 -30.96 32.60 -4.22
CA LYS A 744 -31.61 31.88 -3.12
C LYS A 744 -32.20 30.55 -3.63
N ILE A 745 -31.77 29.44 -3.04
CA ILE A 745 -32.20 28.09 -3.45
C ILE A 745 -33.08 27.38 -2.40
N GLY A 746 -33.06 27.85 -1.15
CA GLY A 746 -33.89 27.26 -0.08
C GLY A 746 -34.01 28.15 1.14
N LYS A 747 -35.09 27.97 1.90
CA LYS A 747 -35.29 28.58 3.23
C LYS A 747 -35.86 27.55 4.18
N GLY A 748 -35.12 27.22 5.21
CA GLY A 748 -35.55 26.34 6.31
C GLY A 748 -36.08 27.13 7.50
N GLY A 749 -36.31 26.42 8.61
CA GLY A 749 -36.73 27.04 9.88
C GLY A 749 -35.64 27.89 10.55
N PHE A 750 -34.37 27.49 10.39
CA PHE A 750 -33.23 28.09 11.10
C PHE A 750 -32.21 28.77 10.17
N SER A 751 -32.31 28.55 8.86
CA SER A 751 -31.32 29.05 7.90
C SER A 751 -31.91 29.34 6.52
N THR A 752 -31.22 30.17 5.75
CA THR A 752 -31.48 30.37 4.32
C THR A 752 -30.26 29.92 3.53
N VAL A 753 -30.50 29.18 2.44
CA VAL A 753 -29.43 28.64 1.59
C VAL A 753 -29.46 29.33 0.23
N TYR A 754 -28.29 29.77 -0.20
CA TYR A 754 -28.05 30.36 -1.52
C TYR A 754 -27.08 29.47 -2.32
N SER A 755 -27.13 29.52 -3.64
CA SER A 755 -26.03 29.05 -4.50
C SER A 755 -25.21 30.24 -4.97
N ALA A 756 -23.90 30.05 -5.13
CA ALA A 756 -23.01 31.07 -5.67
C ALA A 756 -21.83 30.44 -6.43
N ILE A 757 -21.14 31.25 -7.23
CA ILE A 757 -19.84 30.90 -7.84
C ILE A 757 -18.73 31.51 -6.99
N TRP A 758 -17.84 30.68 -6.46
CA TRP A 758 -16.63 31.12 -5.76
C TRP A 758 -15.49 31.32 -6.77
N LYS A 759 -15.06 32.59 -6.96
CA LYS A 759 -14.08 32.99 -7.98
C LYS A 759 -12.73 32.29 -7.82
N ASP A 760 -12.07 32.47 -6.67
CA ASP A 760 -10.78 31.83 -6.37
C ASP A 760 -10.91 30.30 -6.32
N GLY A 761 -12.04 29.83 -5.79
CA GLY A 761 -12.41 28.43 -5.69
C GLY A 761 -11.49 27.57 -4.81
N LEU A 762 -11.72 26.25 -4.85
CA LEU A 762 -11.20 25.32 -3.85
C LEU A 762 -9.69 25.07 -4.02
N LEU A 763 -8.94 25.18 -2.92
CA LEU A 763 -7.55 24.76 -2.83
C LEU A 763 -7.44 23.26 -2.54
N TYR A 764 -6.72 22.52 -3.40
CA TYR A 764 -6.50 21.07 -3.26
C TYR A 764 -5.05 20.69 -3.60
N TYR A 765 -4.62 19.52 -3.13
CA TYR A 765 -3.27 19.02 -3.36
C TYR A 765 -3.22 18.03 -4.55
N ASN A 766 -2.40 18.32 -5.55
CA ASN A 766 -2.05 17.40 -6.64
C ASN A 766 -0.64 17.71 -7.16
N GLN A 767 0.36 16.98 -6.65
CA GLN A 767 1.79 17.22 -6.91
C GLN A 767 2.16 18.70 -6.64
N GLY A 768 1.59 19.27 -5.57
CA GLY A 768 1.60 20.70 -5.23
C GLY A 768 0.18 21.26 -5.04
N TRP A 769 0.06 22.38 -4.34
CA TRP A 769 -1.23 23.03 -4.08
C TRP A 769 -1.73 23.81 -5.28
N LYS A 770 -2.96 23.54 -5.71
CA LYS A 770 -3.62 24.14 -6.87
C LYS A 770 -5.04 24.60 -6.50
N ARG A 771 -5.52 25.68 -7.11
CA ARG A 771 -6.90 26.13 -6.97
C ARG A 771 -7.74 25.70 -8.18
N ILE A 772 -8.98 25.29 -7.92
CA ILE A 772 -10.01 25.09 -8.95
C ILE A 772 -10.89 26.33 -8.92
N PRO A 773 -10.69 27.31 -9.83
CA PRO A 773 -11.47 28.55 -9.82
C PRO A 773 -12.92 28.32 -10.27
N ASN A 774 -13.79 29.28 -9.94
CA ASN A 774 -15.19 29.35 -10.37
C ASN A 774 -16.04 28.12 -10.00
N ILE A 775 -15.79 27.50 -8.84
CA ILE A 775 -16.62 26.38 -8.38
C ILE A 775 -17.97 26.88 -7.87
N LYS A 776 -19.02 26.09 -8.15
CA LYS A 776 -20.35 26.34 -7.59
C LYS A 776 -20.43 25.83 -6.16
N VAL A 777 -20.87 26.68 -5.24
CA VAL A 777 -20.97 26.38 -3.80
C VAL A 777 -22.37 26.68 -3.27
N ALA A 778 -22.73 26.05 -2.16
CA ALA A 778 -23.91 26.38 -1.38
C ALA A 778 -23.51 27.24 -0.17
N LEU A 779 -24.17 28.39 -0.01
CA LEU A 779 -23.97 29.32 1.09
C LEU A 779 -25.13 29.15 2.07
N LYS A 780 -24.88 28.53 3.23
CA LYS A 780 -25.87 28.39 4.31
C LYS A 780 -25.72 29.56 5.29
N CYS A 781 -26.71 30.44 5.32
CA CYS A 781 -26.77 31.58 6.23
C CYS A 781 -27.68 31.23 7.41
N LEU A 782 -27.13 31.13 8.62
CA LEU A 782 -27.91 30.91 9.84
C LEU A 782 -28.54 32.23 10.29
N HIS A 783 -29.84 32.21 10.61
CA HIS A 783 -30.55 33.39 11.10
C HIS A 783 -30.00 33.83 12.47
N ASN A 784 -29.74 35.13 12.67
CA ASN A 784 -29.23 35.72 13.92
C ASN A 784 -27.89 35.13 14.41
N SER A 785 -27.06 34.60 13.51
CA SER A 785 -25.76 33.99 13.87
C SER A 785 -24.78 34.97 14.52
N ARG A 786 -24.98 36.28 14.33
CA ARG A 786 -24.25 37.33 15.05
C ARG A 786 -24.44 37.23 16.57
N ASP A 787 -25.65 36.91 17.03
CA ASP A 787 -26.01 36.89 18.46
C ASP A 787 -25.69 35.53 19.10
N SER A 788 -25.68 34.45 18.30
CA SER A 788 -25.39 33.07 18.73
C SER A 788 -24.12 32.49 18.09
N LEU A 789 -22.98 33.19 18.18
CA LEU A 789 -21.71 32.74 17.59
C LEU A 789 -21.28 31.34 18.04
N ASN A 790 -21.55 30.95 19.29
CA ASN A 790 -21.19 29.63 19.79
C ASN A 790 -21.99 28.52 19.08
N GLU A 791 -23.27 28.74 18.77
CA GLU A 791 -24.12 27.77 18.05
C GLU A 791 -23.61 27.58 16.63
N PHE A 792 -23.24 28.67 15.94
CA PHE A 792 -22.61 28.61 14.63
C PHE A 792 -21.29 27.82 14.65
N ILE A 793 -20.42 28.09 15.63
CA ILE A 793 -19.14 27.37 15.78
C ILE A 793 -19.41 25.88 16.02
N SER A 794 -20.34 25.53 16.90
CA SER A 794 -20.71 24.14 17.18
C SER A 794 -21.24 23.42 15.93
N GLU A 795 -22.04 24.09 15.10
CA GLU A 795 -22.50 23.53 13.83
C GLU A 795 -21.34 23.30 12.85
N VAL A 796 -20.41 24.25 12.72
CA VAL A 796 -19.23 24.08 11.87
C VAL A 796 -18.34 22.93 12.35
N GLU A 797 -18.13 22.82 13.67
CA GLU A 797 -17.33 21.76 14.28
C GLU A 797 -17.98 20.36 14.19
N ALA A 798 -19.29 20.29 13.96
CA ALA A 798 -19.99 19.04 13.74
C ALA A 798 -19.69 18.42 12.36
N TYR A 799 -19.26 19.23 11.38
CA TYR A 799 -18.81 18.72 10.10
C TYR A 799 -17.45 18.03 10.23
N PRO A 800 -17.21 16.96 9.44
CA PRO A 800 -15.91 16.31 9.45
C PRO A 800 -14.83 17.22 8.87
N ASN A 801 -13.73 17.39 9.62
CA ASN A 801 -12.55 18.17 9.22
C ASN A 801 -11.69 17.51 8.12
N GLN A 802 -12.10 16.35 7.62
CA GLN A 802 -11.43 15.60 6.56
C GLN A 802 -12.46 15.13 5.54
N LYS A 803 -12.02 14.82 4.32
CA LYS A 803 -12.91 14.31 3.27
C LYS A 803 -13.47 12.97 3.71
N ILE A 804 -14.73 12.97 4.14
CA ILE A 804 -15.49 11.77 4.45
C ILE A 804 -16.55 11.57 3.37
N GLU A 805 -16.53 10.41 2.73
CA GLU A 805 -17.57 10.04 1.77
C GLU A 805 -18.94 9.95 2.46
N ASN A 806 -19.99 10.34 1.74
CA ASN A 806 -21.40 10.34 2.16
C ASN A 806 -21.79 11.34 3.27
N ILE A 807 -20.91 12.29 3.62
CA ILE A 807 -21.26 13.47 4.44
C ILE A 807 -20.94 14.73 3.61
N LEU A 808 -21.84 15.71 3.61
CA LEU A 808 -21.69 16.94 2.84
C LEU A 808 -20.42 17.67 3.25
N LYS A 809 -19.62 18.10 2.28
CA LYS A 809 -18.32 18.73 2.55
C LYS A 809 -18.49 20.20 2.89
N ILE A 810 -17.72 20.65 3.87
CA ILE A 810 -17.57 22.06 4.22
C ILE A 810 -16.22 22.56 3.68
N TYR A 811 -16.27 23.66 2.92
CA TYR A 811 -15.08 24.29 2.32
C TYR A 811 -14.56 25.44 3.17
N GLY A 812 -15.41 26.07 3.97
CA GLY A 812 -15.02 27.22 4.75
C GLY A 812 -16.18 27.97 5.33
N ILE A 813 -15.87 29.17 5.79
CA ILE A 813 -16.84 30.12 6.35
C ILE A 813 -16.61 31.51 5.77
N SER A 814 -17.66 32.31 5.77
CA SER A 814 -17.67 33.70 5.34
C SER A 814 -18.57 34.51 6.28
N GLN A 815 -18.69 35.81 6.03
CA GLN A 815 -19.62 36.69 6.73
C GLN A 815 -20.27 37.65 5.75
N ASN A 816 -21.59 37.78 5.86
CA ASN A 816 -22.33 38.77 5.08
C ASN A 816 -21.91 40.18 5.52
N PRO A 817 -21.44 41.05 4.60
CA PRO A 817 -20.97 42.38 4.98
C PRO A 817 -22.09 43.28 5.52
N ASP A 818 -23.34 43.06 5.09
CA ASP A 818 -24.51 43.88 5.44
C ASP A 818 -25.15 43.41 6.75
N THR A 819 -25.51 42.13 6.84
CA THR A 819 -26.21 41.59 8.03
C THR A 819 -25.26 41.24 9.16
N LYS A 820 -23.96 41.08 8.85
CA LYS A 820 -22.92 40.54 9.75
C LYS A 820 -23.16 39.10 10.20
N ASP A 821 -24.12 38.40 9.60
CA ASP A 821 -24.32 36.98 9.84
C ASP A 821 -23.19 36.16 9.23
N TYR A 822 -22.76 35.13 9.95
CA TYR A 822 -21.81 34.15 9.46
C TYR A 822 -22.47 33.17 8.49
N ILE A 823 -21.69 32.74 7.51
CA ILE A 823 -22.11 31.91 6.38
C ILE A 823 -21.23 30.67 6.35
N MET A 824 -21.83 29.49 6.22
CA MET A 824 -21.09 28.27 5.92
C MET A 824 -21.02 28.08 4.41
N VAL A 825 -19.83 27.77 3.92
CA VAL A 825 -19.58 27.51 2.50
C VAL A 825 -19.46 26.00 2.31
N LEU A 826 -20.47 25.41 1.69
CA LEU A 826 -20.66 23.97 1.54
C LEU A 826 -20.55 23.55 0.07
N GLU A 827 -20.25 22.27 -0.15
CA GLU A 827 -20.32 21.67 -1.48
C GLU A 827 -21.74 21.79 -2.06
N TYR A 828 -21.84 22.15 -3.35
CA TYR A 828 -23.14 22.29 -4.01
C TYR A 828 -23.66 20.94 -4.50
N ALA A 829 -24.76 20.46 -3.92
CA ALA A 829 -25.42 19.23 -4.32
C ALA A 829 -26.37 19.47 -5.52
N LYS A 830 -25.94 19.09 -6.73
CA LYS A 830 -26.67 19.39 -7.98
C LYS A 830 -28.05 18.72 -8.06
N GLY A 831 -28.19 17.52 -7.49
CA GLY A 831 -29.43 16.75 -7.49
C GLY A 831 -30.47 17.22 -6.47
N GLY A 832 -30.10 18.15 -5.57
CA GLY A 832 -31.01 18.68 -4.54
C GLY A 832 -31.30 17.66 -3.43
N SER A 833 -32.36 17.90 -2.65
CA SER A 833 -32.77 16.98 -1.58
C SER A 833 -33.39 15.69 -2.13
N PHE A 834 -33.36 14.62 -1.35
CA PHE A 834 -33.94 13.33 -1.76
C PHE A 834 -35.43 13.46 -2.09
N ASN A 835 -36.17 14.28 -1.34
CA ASN A 835 -37.57 14.57 -1.65
C ASN A 835 -37.74 15.25 -3.02
N TYR A 836 -36.87 16.21 -3.36
CA TYR A 836 -36.88 16.86 -4.67
C TYR A 836 -36.52 15.87 -5.79
N TYR A 837 -35.49 15.05 -5.57
CA TYR A 837 -35.01 14.07 -6.53
C TYR A 837 -36.07 13.02 -6.86
N LEU A 838 -36.74 12.45 -5.85
CA LEU A 838 -37.80 11.46 -6.05
C LEU A 838 -38.98 12.04 -6.83
N ASN A 839 -39.43 13.25 -6.49
CA ASN A 839 -40.54 13.89 -7.22
C ASN A 839 -40.25 14.07 -8.71
N LYS A 840 -38.97 14.28 -9.07
CA LYS A 840 -38.54 14.47 -10.46
C LYS A 840 -38.27 13.14 -11.19
N ASN A 841 -37.70 12.15 -10.50
CA ASN A 841 -37.06 10.99 -11.13
C ASN A 841 -37.66 9.62 -10.71
N TYR A 842 -38.82 9.59 -10.06
CA TYR A 842 -39.41 8.36 -9.51
C TYR A 842 -39.53 7.21 -10.52
N GLU A 843 -39.83 7.51 -11.78
CA GLU A 843 -40.01 6.51 -12.84
C GLU A 843 -38.75 5.66 -13.09
N ASN A 844 -37.57 6.24 -12.82
CA ASN A 844 -36.27 5.60 -13.00
C ASN A 844 -35.68 5.09 -11.67
N PHE A 845 -36.45 5.07 -10.58
CA PHE A 845 -35.99 4.69 -9.25
C PHE A 845 -36.33 3.23 -8.94
N ASP A 846 -35.47 2.31 -9.37
CA ASP A 846 -35.59 0.88 -9.11
C ASP A 846 -34.95 0.46 -7.77
N TRP A 847 -35.09 -0.83 -7.42
CA TRP A 847 -34.53 -1.35 -6.18
C TRP A 847 -33.00 -1.28 -6.07
N LEU A 848 -32.28 -1.48 -7.17
CA LEU A 848 -30.81 -1.43 -7.17
C LEU A 848 -30.32 -0.02 -6.83
N ASN A 849 -30.90 1.00 -7.48
CA ASN A 849 -30.59 2.40 -7.20
C ASN A 849 -31.06 2.81 -5.80
N GLY A 850 -32.24 2.34 -5.35
CA GLY A 850 -32.74 2.58 -4.00
C GLY A 850 -31.82 2.00 -2.92
N LEU A 851 -31.30 0.79 -3.11
CA LEU A 851 -30.34 0.17 -2.19
C LEU A 851 -28.98 0.86 -2.24
N LYS A 852 -28.52 1.33 -3.41
CA LYS A 852 -27.32 2.16 -3.50
C LYS A 852 -27.45 3.43 -2.65
N VAL A 853 -28.57 4.14 -2.78
CA VAL A 853 -28.87 5.34 -1.98
C VAL A 853 -28.90 5.01 -0.49
N LEU A 854 -29.56 3.93 -0.08
CA LEU A 854 -29.58 3.51 1.33
C LEU A 854 -28.19 3.12 1.84
N SER A 855 -27.37 2.48 1.00
CA SER A 855 -25.99 2.11 1.34
C SER A 855 -25.14 3.36 1.60
N ASP A 856 -25.25 4.38 0.73
CA ASP A 856 -24.55 5.66 0.92
C ASP A 856 -25.03 6.36 2.21
N ILE A 857 -26.34 6.38 2.46
CA ILE A 857 -26.93 7.01 3.65
C ILE A 857 -26.43 6.32 4.93
N ILE A 858 -26.46 4.98 4.99
CA ILE A 858 -26.04 4.26 6.20
C ILE A 858 -24.53 4.31 6.39
N GLU A 859 -23.74 4.36 5.31
CA GLU A 859 -22.30 4.59 5.36
C GLU A 859 -21.99 5.93 6.03
N GLY A 860 -22.66 7.00 5.61
CA GLY A 860 -22.54 8.32 6.24
C GLY A 860 -22.95 8.31 7.71
N LEU A 861 -24.10 7.71 8.03
CA LEU A 861 -24.64 7.68 9.39
C LEU A 861 -23.75 6.86 10.33
N SER A 862 -23.20 5.74 9.85
CA SER A 862 -22.25 4.92 10.62
C SER A 862 -21.00 5.72 11.01
N LYS A 863 -20.48 6.57 10.12
CA LYS A 863 -19.34 7.44 10.43
C LYS A 863 -19.68 8.53 11.45
N ILE A 864 -20.92 9.03 11.47
CA ILE A 864 -21.40 9.94 12.52
C ILE A 864 -21.46 9.20 13.86
N HIS A 865 -22.06 8.01 13.88
CA HIS A 865 -22.18 7.20 15.09
C HIS A 865 -20.84 6.73 15.67
N GLN A 866 -19.86 6.39 14.82
CA GLN A 866 -18.50 6.02 15.25
C GLN A 866 -17.81 7.14 16.03
N LYS A 867 -18.17 8.42 15.76
CA LYS A 867 -17.70 9.59 16.51
C LYS A 867 -18.48 9.85 17.80
N GLN A 868 -19.34 8.91 18.23
CA GLN A 868 -20.24 9.05 19.39
C GLN A 868 -21.19 10.26 19.26
N MET A 869 -21.61 10.56 18.03
CA MET A 869 -22.55 11.63 17.71
C MET A 869 -23.91 11.06 17.30
N VAL A 870 -24.95 11.87 17.47
CA VAL A 870 -26.34 11.61 17.04
C VAL A 870 -26.79 12.79 16.17
N HIS A 871 -27.33 12.52 14.98
CA HIS A 871 -27.77 13.52 14.00
C HIS A 871 -28.99 14.31 14.48
N ARG A 872 -29.95 13.66 15.15
CA ARG A 872 -31.16 14.24 15.79
C ARG A 872 -32.23 14.79 14.86
N ASP A 873 -31.88 15.09 13.60
CA ASP A 873 -32.82 15.51 12.56
C ASP A 873 -32.66 14.68 11.27
N PHE A 874 -32.74 13.37 11.41
CA PHE A 874 -32.42 12.44 10.32
C PHE A 874 -33.66 12.11 9.46
N HIS A 875 -33.78 12.75 8.30
CA HIS A 875 -34.89 12.57 7.36
C HIS A 875 -34.47 12.87 5.91
N VAL A 876 -35.32 12.55 4.93
CA VAL A 876 -35.01 12.71 3.48
C VAL A 876 -34.78 14.16 3.02
N GLY A 877 -35.13 15.16 3.84
CA GLY A 877 -34.83 16.56 3.53
C GLY A 877 -33.37 16.92 3.77
N ASN A 878 -32.71 16.20 4.67
CA ASN A 878 -31.30 16.35 5.01
C ASN A 878 -30.40 15.35 4.27
N ILE A 879 -30.95 14.59 3.31
CA ILE A 879 -30.20 13.76 2.38
C ILE A 879 -30.14 14.47 1.03
N LEU A 880 -28.93 14.73 0.51
CA LEU A 880 -28.72 15.45 -0.74
C LEU A 880 -28.08 14.57 -1.81
N PHE A 881 -28.53 14.72 -3.05
CA PHE A 881 -27.95 14.09 -4.24
C PHE A 881 -26.87 14.98 -4.83
N MET A 882 -25.64 14.46 -4.90
CA MET A 882 -24.48 15.21 -5.41
C MET A 882 -24.53 15.36 -6.92
N ASP A 883 -25.01 14.32 -7.60
CA ASP A 883 -25.12 14.22 -9.04
C ASP A 883 -26.31 13.32 -9.45
N ASP A 884 -26.45 13.11 -10.76
CA ASP A 884 -27.51 12.27 -11.35
C ASP A 884 -27.18 10.76 -11.26
N ASN A 885 -26.04 10.37 -10.67
CA ASN A 885 -25.57 8.97 -10.55
C ASN A 885 -25.94 8.33 -9.20
N TYR A 886 -26.97 8.85 -8.52
CA TYR A 886 -27.44 8.37 -7.21
C TYR A 886 -26.40 8.42 -6.09
N ASN A 887 -25.37 9.27 -6.20
CA ASN A 887 -24.42 9.50 -5.13
C ASN A 887 -25.04 10.49 -4.12
N VAL A 888 -25.20 10.06 -2.87
CA VAL A 888 -25.85 10.88 -1.84
C VAL A 888 -24.96 11.16 -0.65
N CYS A 889 -25.29 12.25 0.06
CA CYS A 889 -24.65 12.59 1.31
C CYS A 889 -25.65 13.07 2.36
N ILE A 890 -25.29 12.91 3.62
CA ILE A 890 -25.98 13.50 4.77
C ILE A 890 -25.55 14.96 4.88
N SER A 891 -26.52 15.84 5.08
CA SER A 891 -26.35 17.28 5.26
C SER A 891 -27.01 17.75 6.56
N ASP A 892 -26.83 19.02 6.90
CA ASP A 892 -27.43 19.68 8.07
C ASP A 892 -27.02 19.08 9.42
N MET A 893 -25.73 19.24 9.74
CA MET A 893 -25.15 18.82 11.02
C MET A 893 -25.48 19.76 12.19
N GLY A 894 -26.34 20.77 12.02
CA GLY A 894 -26.57 21.83 13.02
C GLY A 894 -27.19 21.36 14.33
N LEU A 895 -27.97 20.26 14.29
CA LEU A 895 -28.54 19.64 15.50
C LEU A 895 -27.70 18.46 16.02
N CYS A 896 -26.64 18.09 15.29
CA CYS A 896 -25.79 16.95 15.60
C CYS A 896 -24.99 17.23 16.88
N LYS A 897 -25.10 16.34 17.88
CA LYS A 897 -24.42 16.48 19.17
C LYS A 897 -23.79 15.17 19.61
N LYS A 898 -22.74 15.26 20.43
CA LYS A 898 -22.17 14.10 21.12
C LYS A 898 -23.16 13.60 22.18
N ILE A 899 -23.14 12.29 22.41
CA ILE A 899 -24.03 11.64 23.37
C ILE A 899 -23.86 12.24 24.79
N ASP A 900 -22.64 12.56 25.19
CA ASP A 900 -22.33 13.07 26.53
C ASP A 900 -22.74 14.55 26.73
N ASP A 901 -23.01 15.30 25.65
CA ASP A 901 -23.40 16.71 25.69
C ASP A 901 -24.94 16.91 25.70
N LEU A 902 -25.72 15.82 25.80
CA LEU A 902 -27.18 15.83 25.72
C LEU A 902 -27.85 16.28 27.04
N ASN A 903 -27.80 17.58 27.33
CA ASN A 903 -28.56 18.19 28.45
C ASN A 903 -29.88 18.85 28.01
N GLU A 904 -30.26 18.70 26.73
CA GLU A 904 -31.29 19.50 26.08
C GLU A 904 -32.59 18.70 25.91
N THR A 905 -33.69 19.17 26.51
CA THR A 905 -35.03 18.54 26.47
C THR A 905 -35.85 18.96 25.25
N ASN A 906 -35.31 19.81 24.38
CA ASN A 906 -35.98 20.24 23.16
C ASN A 906 -35.95 19.11 22.12
N ILE A 907 -37.13 18.76 21.63
CA ILE A 907 -37.39 17.77 20.61
C ILE A 907 -37.47 18.50 19.28
N TYR A 908 -36.61 18.14 18.35
CA TYR A 908 -36.52 18.75 17.03
C TYR A 908 -36.75 17.74 15.91
N GLY A 909 -37.19 18.24 14.77
CA GLY A 909 -37.18 17.49 13.51
C GLY A 909 -38.55 17.31 12.89
N VAL A 910 -38.65 16.33 11.99
CA VAL A 910 -39.89 16.03 11.25
C VAL A 910 -40.62 14.88 11.93
N MET A 911 -41.78 15.16 12.54
CA MET A 911 -42.47 14.26 13.49
C MET A 911 -42.50 12.76 13.13
N PRO A 912 -42.84 12.33 11.90
CA PRO A 912 -42.79 10.91 11.54
C PRO A 912 -41.43 10.22 11.63
N TYR A 913 -40.34 10.98 11.55
CA TYR A 913 -38.96 10.48 11.63
C TYR A 913 -38.41 10.50 13.05
N VAL A 914 -39.12 11.12 14.00
CA VAL A 914 -38.71 11.20 15.39
C VAL A 914 -39.18 9.96 16.14
N ALA A 915 -38.24 9.26 16.77
CA ALA A 915 -38.51 8.01 17.47
C ALA A 915 -39.51 8.18 18.63
N PRO A 916 -40.36 7.18 18.93
CA PRO A 916 -41.43 7.29 19.92
C PRO A 916 -40.90 7.59 21.34
N GLU A 917 -39.74 7.06 21.72
CA GLU A 917 -39.13 7.36 23.01
C GLU A 917 -38.69 8.82 23.12
N VAL A 918 -38.25 9.43 22.01
CA VAL A 918 -37.86 10.83 21.95
C VAL A 918 -39.09 11.73 22.00
N LEU A 919 -40.16 11.37 21.27
CA LEU A 919 -41.46 12.07 21.38
C LEU A 919 -42.04 12.04 22.80
N LYS A 920 -41.77 10.98 23.57
CA LYS A 920 -42.11 10.86 25.01
C LYS A 920 -41.19 11.67 25.93
N GLY A 921 -40.22 12.41 25.39
CA GLY A 921 -39.31 13.28 26.14
C GLY A 921 -38.02 12.62 26.62
N LYS A 922 -37.69 11.40 26.17
CA LYS A 922 -36.35 10.84 26.41
C LYS A 922 -35.31 11.52 25.50
N LEU A 923 -34.05 11.45 25.92
CA LEU A 923 -32.93 11.98 25.14
C LEU A 923 -32.78 11.22 23.82
N TYR A 924 -32.24 11.92 22.82
CA TYR A 924 -31.89 11.31 21.54
C TYR A 924 -30.77 10.27 21.74
N THR A 925 -30.86 9.18 21.00
CA THR A 925 -29.83 8.13 20.97
C THR A 925 -29.52 7.78 19.52
N GLN A 926 -28.41 7.07 19.28
CA GLN A 926 -28.10 6.55 17.94
C GLN A 926 -29.23 5.65 17.40
N ALA A 927 -29.93 4.91 18.29
CA ALA A 927 -31.09 4.12 17.92
C ALA A 927 -32.29 4.99 17.44
N ALA A 928 -32.37 6.26 17.85
CA ALA A 928 -33.37 7.19 17.33
C ALA A 928 -33.07 7.61 15.88
N ASP A 929 -31.80 7.77 15.50
CA ASP A 929 -31.44 8.00 14.09
C ASP A 929 -31.74 6.76 13.23
N ILE A 930 -31.57 5.54 13.76
CA ILE A 930 -31.96 4.29 13.08
C ILE A 930 -33.48 4.21 12.85
N TYR A 931 -34.29 4.73 13.78
CA TYR A 931 -35.73 4.87 13.55
C TYR A 931 -36.01 5.79 12.35
N GLY A 932 -35.32 6.94 12.28
CA GLY A 932 -35.38 7.84 11.13
C GLY A 932 -34.95 7.15 9.82
N PHE A 933 -33.89 6.33 9.86
CA PHE A 933 -33.47 5.51 8.72
C PHE A 933 -34.57 4.53 8.28
N GLY A 934 -35.30 3.90 9.20
CA GLY A 934 -36.46 3.06 8.90
C GLY A 934 -37.57 3.81 8.15
N MET A 935 -37.76 5.10 8.44
CA MET A 935 -38.70 5.95 7.70
C MET A 935 -38.18 6.35 6.31
N ILE A 936 -36.86 6.48 6.14
CA ILE A 936 -36.25 6.65 4.82
C ILE A 936 -36.41 5.37 3.98
N MET A 937 -36.23 4.19 4.59
CA MET A 937 -36.52 2.91 3.93
C MET A 937 -37.96 2.82 3.45
N TYR A 938 -38.92 3.30 4.25
CA TYR A 938 -40.33 3.36 3.84
C TYR A 938 -40.55 4.18 2.55
N ILE A 939 -39.82 5.29 2.39
CA ILE A 939 -39.90 6.14 1.20
C ILE A 939 -39.27 5.46 -0.01
N VAL A 940 -38.13 4.78 0.16
CA VAL A 940 -37.53 3.96 -0.91
C VAL A 940 -38.48 2.83 -1.33
N ALA A 941 -39.25 2.27 -0.37
CA ALA A 941 -40.20 1.20 -0.62
C ALA A 941 -41.51 1.66 -1.30
N SER A 942 -42.00 2.86 -0.98
CA SER A 942 -43.34 3.30 -1.38
C SER A 942 -43.37 4.53 -2.29
N GLY A 943 -42.27 5.29 -2.34
CA GLY A 943 -42.22 6.65 -2.87
C GLY A 943 -42.96 7.69 -2.02
N ARG A 944 -43.69 7.29 -0.97
CA ARG A 944 -44.59 8.15 -0.20
C ARG A 944 -43.94 8.63 1.09
N GLN A 945 -44.25 9.87 1.47
CA GLN A 945 -43.91 10.38 2.78
C GLN A 945 -44.64 9.58 3.89
N PRO A 946 -43.98 9.27 5.01
CA PRO A 946 -44.62 8.63 6.15
C PRO A 946 -45.79 9.50 6.65
N PHE A 947 -46.98 8.91 6.77
CA PHE A 947 -48.21 9.62 7.17
C PHE A 947 -48.59 10.84 6.29
N ALA A 948 -48.25 10.83 5.00
CA ALA A 948 -48.46 11.96 4.07
C ALA A 948 -49.87 12.60 4.09
N GLY A 949 -50.91 11.81 4.37
CA GLY A 949 -52.32 12.24 4.43
C GLY A 949 -52.81 12.69 5.82
N ARG A 950 -51.94 12.74 6.84
CA ARG A 950 -52.31 13.15 8.21
C ARG A 950 -51.73 14.51 8.56
N VAL A 951 -52.42 15.24 9.43
CA VAL A 951 -51.87 16.45 10.06
C VAL A 951 -50.79 16.03 11.06
N HIS A 952 -49.68 16.76 11.09
CA HIS A 952 -48.59 16.51 12.04
C HIS A 952 -48.88 17.26 13.35
N ASP A 953 -49.79 16.74 14.15
CA ASP A 953 -50.26 17.32 15.41
C ASP A 953 -50.00 16.39 16.60
N GLU A 954 -50.51 16.77 17.78
CA GLU A 954 -50.40 15.96 19.00
C GLU A 954 -51.05 14.57 18.85
N VAL A 955 -52.12 14.45 18.07
CA VAL A 955 -52.82 13.17 17.82
C VAL A 955 -51.91 12.22 17.04
N LEU A 956 -51.20 12.70 16.02
CA LEU A 956 -50.23 11.88 15.31
C LEU A 956 -49.07 11.45 16.23
N ALA A 957 -48.56 12.36 17.07
CA ALA A 957 -47.50 12.03 18.02
C ALA A 957 -47.92 10.92 19.00
N ILE A 958 -49.15 10.99 19.55
CA ILE A 958 -49.74 9.93 20.41
C ILE A 958 -49.85 8.60 19.66
N ASN A 959 -50.35 8.63 18.42
CA ASN A 959 -50.49 7.42 17.61
C ASN A 959 -49.14 6.74 17.37
N ILE A 960 -48.09 7.49 17.01
CA ILE A 960 -46.74 6.95 16.82
C ILE A 960 -46.22 6.32 18.12
N CYS A 961 -46.40 7.00 19.25
CA CYS A 961 -46.04 6.54 20.59
C CYS A 961 -46.78 5.28 21.05
N ASN A 962 -47.99 5.05 20.53
CA ASN A 962 -48.82 3.88 20.75
C ASN A 962 -48.55 2.74 19.75
N GLY A 963 -47.55 2.90 18.88
CA GLY A 963 -47.12 1.83 17.96
C GLY A 963 -47.73 1.90 16.56
N ILE A 964 -48.52 2.93 16.23
CA ILE A 964 -48.99 3.13 14.86
C ILE A 964 -47.79 3.42 13.94
N ARG A 965 -47.78 2.79 12.76
CA ARG A 965 -46.74 2.93 11.72
C ARG A 965 -47.39 3.15 10.34
N PRO A 966 -46.65 3.65 9.35
CA PRO A 966 -47.15 3.76 7.98
C PRO A 966 -47.56 2.40 7.40
N GLU A 967 -48.62 2.40 6.59
CA GLU A 967 -49.12 1.19 5.94
C GLU A 967 -48.12 0.67 4.89
N ILE A 968 -47.83 -0.64 4.95
CA ILE A 968 -46.91 -1.33 4.05
C ILE A 968 -47.70 -2.11 3.02
N ASN A 969 -47.37 -1.94 1.74
CA ASN A 969 -47.92 -2.76 0.67
C ASN A 969 -46.95 -3.91 0.33
N GLU A 970 -47.26 -5.10 0.83
CA GLU A 970 -46.44 -6.31 0.67
C GLU A 970 -46.32 -6.78 -0.80
N LYS A 971 -47.14 -6.27 -1.72
CA LYS A 971 -47.04 -6.59 -3.16
C LYS A 971 -45.92 -5.82 -3.86
N ILE A 972 -45.55 -4.63 -3.36
CA ILE A 972 -44.51 -3.77 -3.95
C ILE A 972 -43.21 -3.77 -3.16
N THR A 973 -43.13 -4.48 -2.03
CA THR A 973 -41.98 -4.46 -1.11
C THR A 973 -41.54 -5.87 -0.72
N PRO A 974 -40.25 -6.25 -0.89
CA PRO A 974 -39.72 -7.55 -0.53
C PRO A 974 -39.90 -7.87 0.95
N LYS A 975 -40.15 -9.14 1.28
CA LYS A 975 -40.40 -9.56 2.67
C LYS A 975 -39.17 -9.31 3.56
N CYS A 976 -37.98 -9.68 3.11
CA CYS A 976 -36.73 -9.42 3.83
C CYS A 976 -36.52 -7.92 4.11
N TYR A 977 -36.91 -7.05 3.17
CA TYR A 977 -36.84 -5.60 3.33
C TYR A 977 -37.85 -5.08 4.35
N ILE A 978 -39.09 -5.59 4.31
CA ILE A 978 -40.14 -5.25 5.27
C ILE A 978 -39.71 -5.62 6.69
N ASP A 979 -39.16 -6.82 6.87
CA ASP A 979 -38.76 -7.31 8.19
C ASP A 979 -37.61 -6.47 8.76
N LEU A 980 -36.63 -6.07 7.92
CA LEU A 980 -35.57 -5.14 8.32
C LEU A 980 -36.13 -3.75 8.69
N MET A 981 -36.96 -3.17 7.82
CA MET A 981 -37.60 -1.86 8.05
C MET A 981 -38.41 -1.88 9.36
N LYS A 982 -39.08 -2.99 9.66
CA LYS A 982 -39.82 -3.17 10.90
C LYS A 982 -38.93 -3.22 12.14
N LYS A 983 -37.75 -3.83 12.05
CA LYS A 983 -36.75 -3.79 13.12
C LYS A 983 -36.23 -2.37 13.36
N CYS A 984 -35.99 -1.59 12.29
CA CYS A 984 -35.50 -0.22 12.43
C CYS A 984 -36.47 0.70 13.19
N TRP A 985 -37.78 0.55 12.98
CA TRP A 985 -38.79 1.43 13.60
C TRP A 985 -39.49 0.81 14.83
N ASP A 986 -38.89 -0.22 15.45
CA ASP A 986 -39.42 -0.86 16.67
C ASP A 986 -39.61 0.20 17.77
N SER A 987 -40.69 0.09 18.55
CA SER A 987 -40.98 1.01 19.64
C SER A 987 -39.95 0.93 20.77
N ASN A 988 -39.33 -0.23 20.96
CA ASN A 988 -38.22 -0.41 21.89
C ASN A 988 -36.89 -0.12 21.17
N PRO A 989 -36.13 0.93 21.57
CA PRO A 989 -34.86 1.26 20.93
C PRO A 989 -33.81 0.15 21.01
N TYR A 990 -33.86 -0.74 22.02
CA TYR A 990 -32.91 -1.84 22.16
C TYR A 990 -33.10 -2.97 21.15
N ASN A 991 -34.27 -3.04 20.51
CA ASN A 991 -34.54 -4.04 19.46
C ASN A 991 -34.06 -3.58 18.08
N ARG A 992 -33.66 -2.30 17.94
CA ARG A 992 -33.23 -1.73 16.67
C ARG A 992 -31.78 -2.13 16.41
N PRO A 993 -31.43 -2.47 15.16
CA PRO A 993 -30.03 -2.74 14.80
C PRO A 993 -29.19 -1.47 14.93
N ASN A 994 -27.89 -1.63 15.15
CA ASN A 994 -26.96 -0.51 15.12
C ASN A 994 -26.56 -0.15 13.67
N SER A 995 -25.87 0.98 13.46
CA SER A 995 -25.53 1.45 12.11
C SER A 995 -24.53 0.56 11.36
N ILE A 996 -23.69 -0.20 12.08
CA ILE A 996 -22.74 -1.16 11.48
C ILE A 996 -23.51 -2.38 10.97
N GLU A 997 -24.36 -2.97 11.82
CA GLU A 997 -25.25 -4.07 11.42
C GLU A 997 -26.14 -3.68 10.22
N MET A 998 -26.68 -2.46 10.24
CA MET A 998 -27.49 -1.94 9.13
C MET A 998 -26.68 -1.81 7.83
N LYS A 999 -25.41 -1.37 7.91
CA LYS A 999 -24.53 -1.28 6.75
C LYS A 999 -24.33 -2.66 6.11
N ASP A 1000 -24.06 -3.68 6.91
CA ASP A 1000 -23.82 -5.04 6.42
C ASP A 1000 -25.07 -5.64 5.77
N ILE A 1001 -26.25 -5.45 6.38
CA ILE A 1001 -27.50 -5.97 5.83
C ILE A 1001 -27.90 -5.25 4.53
N ILE A 1002 -27.77 -3.91 4.47
CA ILE A 1002 -28.08 -3.15 3.25
C ILE A 1002 -27.10 -3.50 2.13
N LYS A 1003 -25.81 -3.66 2.46
CA LYS A 1003 -24.78 -4.12 1.52
C LYS A 1003 -25.09 -5.52 0.99
N LEU A 1004 -25.51 -6.46 1.86
CA LEU A 1004 -25.97 -7.78 1.45
C LEU A 1004 -27.13 -7.71 0.44
N PHE A 1005 -28.12 -6.84 0.68
CA PHE A 1005 -29.22 -6.63 -0.28
C PHE A 1005 -28.72 -6.05 -1.61
N TYR A 1006 -27.83 -5.05 -1.56
CA TYR A 1006 -27.26 -4.43 -2.76
C TYR A 1006 -26.44 -5.43 -3.59
N ASP A 1007 -25.54 -6.18 -2.95
CA ASP A 1007 -24.68 -7.17 -3.59
C ASP A 1007 -25.50 -8.32 -4.19
N SER A 1008 -26.64 -8.69 -3.58
CA SER A 1008 -27.57 -9.67 -4.14
C SER A 1008 -28.16 -9.24 -5.48
N LEU A 1009 -28.43 -7.94 -5.66
CA LEU A 1009 -28.95 -7.40 -6.93
C LEU A 1009 -27.86 -7.01 -7.94
N ASN A 1010 -26.62 -6.82 -7.49
CA ASN A 1010 -25.53 -6.40 -8.33
C ASN A 1010 -25.04 -7.56 -9.23
N GLN A 1011 -25.21 -7.42 -10.55
CA GLN A 1011 -24.80 -8.44 -11.52
C GLN A 1011 -23.29 -8.67 -11.58
N ASN A 1012 -22.49 -7.68 -11.16
CA ASN A 1012 -21.03 -7.77 -11.15
C ASN A 1012 -20.48 -8.43 -9.89
N PHE A 1013 -21.34 -8.78 -8.93
CA PHE A 1013 -20.96 -9.49 -7.72
C PHE A 1013 -20.77 -10.98 -8.02
N LYS A 1014 -19.54 -11.49 -7.90
CA LYS A 1014 -19.16 -12.84 -8.37
C LYS A 1014 -19.38 -13.96 -7.34
N GLU A 1015 -19.56 -13.63 -6.07
CA GLU A 1015 -19.59 -14.58 -4.94
C GLU A 1015 -20.99 -14.70 -4.33
N LYS A 1016 -21.98 -15.05 -5.17
CA LYS A 1016 -23.37 -15.22 -4.70
C LYS A 1016 -23.56 -16.57 -3.98
N GLY A 1017 -23.70 -16.53 -2.67
CA GLY A 1017 -24.21 -17.64 -1.86
C GLY A 1017 -25.75 -17.83 -1.97
N GLN A 1018 -26.26 -18.92 -1.41
CA GLN A 1018 -27.70 -19.27 -1.44
C GLN A 1018 -28.62 -18.12 -0.99
N GLN A 1019 -28.26 -17.44 0.11
CA GLN A 1019 -29.01 -16.31 0.63
C GLN A 1019 -29.16 -15.15 -0.37
N HIS A 1020 -28.16 -14.93 -1.25
CA HIS A 1020 -28.24 -13.88 -2.27
C HIS A 1020 -29.32 -14.17 -3.31
N TYR A 1021 -29.48 -15.44 -3.72
CA TYR A 1021 -30.51 -15.83 -4.68
C TYR A 1021 -31.92 -15.66 -4.10
N GLU A 1022 -32.12 -16.04 -2.84
CA GLU A 1022 -33.41 -15.87 -2.13
C GLU A 1022 -33.79 -14.39 -1.98
N ILE A 1023 -32.81 -13.54 -1.70
CA ILE A 1023 -33.00 -12.08 -1.66
C ILE A 1023 -33.33 -11.57 -3.07
N GLU A 1024 -32.50 -11.91 -4.06
CA GLU A 1024 -32.66 -11.47 -5.45
C GLU A 1024 -34.05 -11.81 -6.01
N GLU A 1025 -34.57 -13.01 -5.72
CA GLU A 1025 -35.91 -13.44 -6.14
C GLU A 1025 -37.02 -12.54 -5.56
N GLN A 1026 -36.98 -12.25 -4.26
CA GLN A 1026 -37.98 -11.38 -3.61
C GLN A 1026 -37.98 -9.96 -4.20
N PHE A 1027 -36.79 -9.42 -4.48
CA PHE A 1027 -36.63 -8.11 -5.09
C PHE A 1027 -37.07 -8.08 -6.56
N LYS A 1028 -36.74 -9.11 -7.36
CA LYS A 1028 -37.20 -9.22 -8.77
C LYS A 1028 -38.72 -9.27 -8.86
N LYS A 1029 -39.36 -10.13 -8.06
CA LYS A 1029 -40.83 -10.29 -8.04
C LYS A 1029 -41.55 -8.98 -7.76
N THR A 1030 -41.06 -8.20 -6.78
CA THR A 1030 -41.68 -6.91 -6.44
C THR A 1030 -41.34 -5.81 -7.44
N GLN A 1031 -40.16 -5.85 -8.07
CA GLN A 1031 -39.78 -4.92 -9.13
C GLN A 1031 -40.69 -5.08 -10.37
N GLU A 1032 -41.01 -6.31 -10.75
CA GLU A 1032 -41.95 -6.58 -11.86
C GLU A 1032 -43.34 -6.03 -11.55
N PHE A 1033 -43.85 -6.25 -10.34
CA PHE A 1033 -45.14 -5.70 -9.91
C PHE A 1033 -45.14 -4.16 -9.90
N ARG A 1034 -44.06 -3.52 -9.45
CA ARG A 1034 -43.89 -2.06 -9.51
C ARG A 1034 -43.94 -1.54 -10.95
N LYS A 1035 -43.23 -2.19 -11.88
CA LYS A 1035 -43.24 -1.82 -13.31
C LYS A 1035 -44.64 -1.95 -13.92
N ALA A 1036 -45.36 -3.03 -13.61
CA ALA A 1036 -46.71 -3.26 -14.11
C ALA A 1036 -47.76 -2.26 -13.58
N ASN A 1037 -47.55 -1.68 -12.39
CA ASN A 1037 -48.52 -0.81 -11.71
C ASN A 1037 -48.04 0.64 -11.53
N LEU A 1038 -47.04 1.08 -12.30
CA LEU A 1038 -46.37 2.38 -12.12
C LEU A 1038 -47.33 3.57 -12.09
N LEU A 1039 -48.33 3.61 -13.00
CA LEU A 1039 -49.32 4.69 -13.07
C LEU A 1039 -50.21 4.78 -11.82
N SER A 1040 -50.64 3.64 -11.28
CA SER A 1040 -51.44 3.56 -10.04
C SER A 1040 -50.63 4.02 -8.83
N ILE A 1041 -49.36 3.60 -8.76
CA ILE A 1041 -48.43 4.03 -7.70
C ILE A 1041 -48.21 5.55 -7.76
N LYS A 1042 -47.98 6.10 -8.96
CA LYS A 1042 -47.74 7.53 -9.20
C LYS A 1042 -48.92 8.41 -8.79
N ASN A 1043 -50.15 8.01 -9.11
CA ASN A 1043 -51.34 8.77 -8.73
C ASN A 1043 -51.52 8.89 -7.21
N GLY A 1044 -51.05 7.91 -6.43
CA GLY A 1044 -51.07 7.96 -4.98
C GLY A 1044 -49.94 8.77 -4.31
N LEU A 1045 -48.97 9.30 -5.08
CA LEU A 1045 -47.88 10.15 -4.55
C LEU A 1045 -48.30 11.62 -4.35
N SER A 1046 -49.43 12.05 -4.93
CA SER A 1046 -49.79 13.47 -5.06
C SER A 1046 -50.45 14.12 -3.84
N ILE A 1047 -50.60 13.39 -2.72
CA ILE A 1047 -51.30 13.87 -1.52
C ILE A 1047 -50.28 14.02 -0.39
N THR A 1048 -49.72 15.22 -0.22
CA THR A 1048 -48.82 15.52 0.91
C THR A 1048 -49.26 16.80 1.60
N HIS A 1049 -49.55 16.72 2.91
CA HIS A 1049 -49.92 17.89 3.70
C HIS A 1049 -48.74 18.87 3.83
N LYS A 1050 -49.00 20.19 3.75
CA LYS A 1050 -47.95 21.24 3.76
C LYS A 1050 -47.03 21.24 4.99
N GLN A 1051 -47.49 20.68 6.11
CA GLN A 1051 -46.71 20.59 7.36
C GLN A 1051 -45.78 19.36 7.41
N ALA A 1052 -45.79 18.50 6.39
CA ALA A 1052 -45.03 17.25 6.41
C ALA A 1052 -43.55 17.36 5.98
N ILE A 1053 -43.08 18.58 5.69
CA ILE A 1053 -41.89 18.77 4.84
C ILE A 1053 -40.72 19.45 5.57
N TYR A 1054 -40.92 20.13 6.71
CA TYR A 1054 -39.84 20.91 7.36
C TYR A 1054 -39.66 20.61 8.85
N SER A 1055 -38.40 20.56 9.28
CA SER A 1055 -37.98 20.38 10.67
C SER A 1055 -38.38 21.55 11.55
N ARG A 1056 -38.86 21.26 12.77
CA ARG A 1056 -39.32 22.28 13.73
C ARG A 1056 -39.17 21.80 15.17
N LEU A 1057 -39.37 22.72 16.12
CA LEU A 1057 -39.52 22.38 17.53
C LEU A 1057 -40.84 21.63 17.74
N LEU A 1058 -40.78 20.41 18.28
CA LEU A 1058 -41.93 19.53 18.47
C LEU A 1058 -42.50 19.57 19.89
N ASN A 1059 -41.80 20.16 20.87
CA ASN A 1059 -42.28 20.28 22.25
C ASN A 1059 -43.74 20.78 22.38
N PRO A 1060 -44.24 21.76 21.59
CA PRO A 1060 -45.64 22.18 21.67
C PRO A 1060 -46.66 21.06 21.43
N TYR A 1061 -46.30 20.03 20.65
CA TYR A 1061 -47.16 18.90 20.27
C TYR A 1061 -46.96 17.66 21.14
N THR A 1062 -46.00 17.69 22.07
CA THR A 1062 -45.66 16.54 22.94
C THR A 1062 -45.87 16.83 24.43
N LYS A 1063 -46.40 18.02 24.78
CA LYS A 1063 -46.59 18.46 26.17
C LYS A 1063 -47.41 17.50 27.05
N ASN A 1064 -48.40 16.79 26.49
CA ASN A 1064 -49.23 15.86 27.26
C ASN A 1064 -48.72 14.41 27.23
N LEU A 1065 -47.73 14.07 26.39
CA LEU A 1065 -47.20 12.72 26.27
C LEU A 1065 -46.36 12.30 27.48
N SER A 1066 -45.63 13.22 28.10
CA SER A 1066 -44.83 12.95 29.29
C SER A 1066 -45.68 12.60 30.53
N LYS A 1067 -46.96 12.97 30.54
CA LYS A 1067 -47.92 12.68 31.63
C LYS A 1067 -48.57 11.31 31.51
N CYS A 1068 -48.49 10.65 30.35
CA CYS A 1068 -49.15 9.36 30.11
C CYS A 1068 -48.37 8.13 30.62
N ASN A 1069 -47.17 8.31 31.21
CA ASN A 1069 -46.39 7.19 31.75
C ASN A 1069 -46.90 6.67 33.11
N ASP A 1070 -47.85 7.35 33.77
CA ASP A 1070 -48.36 6.99 35.11
C ASP A 1070 -49.69 6.24 35.12
N ILE A 1071 -50.30 5.95 33.97
CA ILE A 1071 -51.54 5.16 33.94
C ILE A 1071 -51.18 3.72 33.62
N ASN A 1072 -51.05 2.92 34.69
CA ASN A 1072 -51.11 1.47 34.62
C ASN A 1072 -52.25 1.06 33.67
N SER A 1073 -51.90 0.24 32.68
CA SER A 1073 -52.85 -0.43 31.81
C SER A 1073 -53.83 -1.22 32.66
N ASN A 1074 -55.03 -0.67 32.85
CA ASN A 1074 -56.29 -1.38 32.89
C ASN A 1074 -57.42 -0.35 32.98
N THR A 1075 -58.34 -0.43 32.02
CA THR A 1075 -59.58 0.37 31.87
C THR A 1075 -59.43 1.77 31.26
N VAL A 1076 -59.55 1.86 29.94
CA VAL A 1076 -60.30 2.96 29.29
C VAL A 1076 -61.09 2.36 28.12
N GLU A 1077 -62.40 2.55 28.16
CA GLU A 1077 -63.36 2.14 27.14
C GLU A 1077 -63.02 2.74 25.77
N ILE A 1078 -63.20 1.93 24.73
CA ILE A 1078 -63.21 2.41 23.34
C ILE A 1078 -64.43 3.31 23.18
N THR A 1079 -64.22 4.63 23.16
CA THR A 1079 -65.20 5.59 22.66
C THR A 1079 -64.89 5.88 21.20
N ASP A 1080 -65.83 5.50 20.35
CA ASP A 1080 -65.83 5.70 18.91
C ASP A 1080 -66.07 7.18 18.59
N PHE A 1081 -65.09 7.85 17.99
CA PHE A 1081 -65.17 9.26 17.56
C PHE A 1081 -65.45 9.38 16.06
N THR A 1082 -66.30 8.52 15.50
CA THR A 1082 -66.74 8.63 14.09
C THR A 1082 -67.83 9.69 13.85
N ASN A 1083 -68.26 10.45 14.87
CA ASN A 1083 -69.16 11.58 14.70
C ASN A 1083 -68.61 12.85 15.36
N LEU A 1084 -67.79 13.61 14.64
CA LEU A 1084 -67.74 15.09 14.69
C LEU A 1084 -66.77 15.63 13.61
N PHE A 1085 -67.39 16.06 12.51
CA PHE A 1085 -66.89 16.77 11.31
C PHE A 1085 -66.23 15.95 10.19
#